data_AF-A0A954VTV1-F1
#
_entry.id   AF-A0A954VTV1-F1
#
_cell.length_a   1.000
_cell.length_b   1.000
_cell.length_c   1.000
_cell.angle_alpha   90.00
_cell.angle_beta   90.00
_cell.angle_gamma   90.00
#
_symmetry.space_group_name_H-M   'P 1'
#
loop_
_entity.id
_entity.type
_entity.pdbx_description
1 polymer ?
#
loop_
_entity_poly.entity_id
_entity_poly.type
_entity_poly.pdbx_seq_one_letter_code
_entity_poly.pdbx_strand_id
1 'polypeptide(L)'
;ERTVTEVDQDSIHFDAPLTCALDVNYGGGTIERWNTDRRIRNVGIEDVQLISDYDQQNLKDEQHAWHGIITNDVKNAWIRRVSFQHFVGGAVLVDLGSINVTVQDCASLQPIGERGGYRRHSFFTQGQQTLFLRCWAEQGRHDFSVGQCSAGPNAFVHCFAKDAIGDSGPLESWANGVLYDNVRIDGHDLNVTNRWNNPPKAGWTAANCVLWQCQASQIQCDSPPTAYNWTVGFWATPAGNGVMTGLSDFVNPLSLYHQQLAERTDRENAKQIEPFLLNPVGATNPTLSEAADFVANSNSPAATLLDLIRQHWNRERSPLQSNVPLFEEKSPPSLSKKYPVKRMEIHNGWILVDSKLKTGDHLTPTWWRGSIQPDSAMSFGSSISRYAPGRMGTGLTDDLDSVANLMRQHNFASYNHHYGLWYDRRRDDHLMVRRATAEVAPPFYEQPFARTGQGTAWDGLSLYDLTKWNTWYWQRLRHLADRCDQHGLMLFHENYFQHNILEAGAHWADSPWRPANNVNQTPFPEPAPYVGDKRIFLAHRFYDISQPVLRDLHRNYIRQCLSNFAENQNVIQLTSAEFSGPLEFVEFWIDTIVQWEQETGRNVTVGLSCPKNVQDAILDDPKRRKAVDLIDIRYWTYTDNKELFAPEGGRNLAPRQHVRQLRPKSTSFSSIVRSVREYRMRFPQTPVTYYADMYCRSDRNGWAVLMGGGSLPNLMSLADELSTEIIQMTPDTSLSLGHGQYALSNETKSYLVYSSERPNSTELTLPAMRRYEFSLVNQITGQLQLPFRPVNHDSITLPTETTVVFVRAID
;
A
#
# COMPACT_ATOMS: atom_id res chain seq x y z
N GLU A 1 24.18 13.08 2.07
CA GLU A 1 25.56 12.53 1.94
C GLU A 1 26.49 13.62 1.41
N ARG A 2 27.81 13.57 1.63
CA ARG A 2 28.79 14.48 1.04
C ARG A 2 30.11 13.77 0.76
N THR A 3 30.85 14.23 -0.24
CA THR A 3 32.21 13.77 -0.51
C THR A 3 33.18 14.62 0.30
N VAL A 4 34.03 13.99 1.11
CA VAL A 4 35.12 14.67 1.80
C VAL A 4 36.21 15.02 0.78
N THR A 5 36.53 16.30 0.64
CA THR A 5 37.55 16.80 -0.29
C THR A 5 38.90 17.02 0.39
N GLU A 6 38.88 17.39 1.68
CA GLU A 6 40.07 17.64 2.48
C GLU A 6 39.77 17.35 3.96
N VAL A 7 40.78 16.92 4.71
CA VAL A 7 40.70 16.65 6.15
C VAL A 7 41.88 17.36 6.83
N ASP A 8 41.54 18.24 7.77
CA ASP A 8 42.50 18.88 8.68
C ASP A 8 42.46 18.20 10.06
N GLN A 9 43.21 18.72 11.04
CA GLN A 9 43.25 18.15 12.38
C GLN A 9 41.87 18.16 13.08
N ASP A 10 41.10 19.24 12.92
CA ASP A 10 39.82 19.49 13.58
C ASP A 10 38.70 19.88 12.60
N SER A 11 38.95 19.81 11.29
CA SER A 11 38.03 20.26 10.25
C SER A 11 37.94 19.27 9.08
N ILE A 12 36.78 19.24 8.42
CA ILE A 12 36.51 18.43 7.24
C ILE A 12 35.86 19.33 6.18
N HIS A 13 36.40 19.31 4.97
CA HIS A 13 35.86 20.04 3.83
C HIS A 13 35.01 19.11 2.97
N PHE A 14 33.88 19.63 2.47
CA PHE A 14 32.94 18.88 1.65
C PHE A 14 32.87 19.43 0.21
N ASP A 15 32.53 18.56 -0.73
CA ASP A 15 32.30 18.88 -2.14
C ASP A 15 31.13 19.84 -2.40
N ALA A 16 30.17 19.89 -1.47
CA ALA A 16 29.00 20.77 -1.54
C ALA A 16 28.60 21.29 -0.14
N PRO A 17 28.03 22.50 -0.05
CA PRO A 17 27.65 23.08 1.23
C PRO A 17 26.59 22.24 1.96
N LEU A 18 26.63 22.33 3.29
CA LEU A 18 25.55 21.88 4.18
C LEU A 18 24.62 23.07 4.42
N THR A 19 23.33 22.89 4.14
CA THR A 19 22.34 23.97 4.21
C THR A 19 21.53 23.96 5.51
N CYS A 20 21.85 23.05 6.43
CA CYS A 20 21.32 23.03 7.80
C CYS A 20 22.50 23.08 8.78
N ALA A 21 22.38 23.92 9.82
CA ALA A 21 23.40 24.05 10.84
C ALA A 21 23.40 22.83 11.77
N LEU A 22 24.58 22.28 12.06
CA LEU A 22 24.79 21.16 12.99
C LEU A 22 25.36 21.67 14.33
N ASP A 23 24.66 22.61 14.96
CA ASP A 23 25.11 23.27 16.19
C ASP A 23 24.94 22.34 17.41
N VAL A 24 25.98 22.23 18.23
CA VAL A 24 26.01 21.41 19.46
C VAL A 24 24.91 21.77 20.45
N ASN A 25 24.47 23.04 20.49
CA ASN A 25 23.40 23.50 21.36
C ASN A 25 22.03 22.90 21.00
N TYR A 26 21.86 22.46 19.75
CA TYR A 26 20.61 21.90 19.23
C TYR A 26 20.72 20.40 18.89
N GLY A 27 21.74 19.72 19.43
CA GLY A 27 21.95 18.28 19.27
C GLY A 27 23.17 17.89 18.43
N GLY A 28 23.82 18.86 17.77
CA GLY A 28 25.02 18.64 16.96
C GLY A 28 24.78 17.73 15.75
N GLY A 29 25.80 16.96 15.38
CA GLY A 29 25.73 15.99 14.29
C GLY A 29 26.72 14.85 14.48
N THR A 30 26.50 13.76 13.78
CA THR A 30 27.45 12.64 13.68
C THR A 30 27.92 12.50 12.23
N ILE A 31 29.11 11.94 12.05
CA ILE A 31 29.68 11.66 10.73
C ILE A 31 29.90 10.16 10.66
N GLU A 32 29.34 9.54 9.63
CA GLU A 32 29.54 8.13 9.33
C GLU A 32 30.08 7.97 7.92
N ARG A 33 31.04 7.06 7.75
CA ARG A 33 31.61 6.74 6.43
C ARG A 33 30.69 5.77 5.70
N TRP A 34 30.16 6.20 4.56
CA TRP A 34 29.35 5.35 3.69
C TRP A 34 30.22 4.65 2.63
N ASN A 35 30.30 3.32 2.66
CA ASN A 35 31.27 2.53 1.87
C ASN A 35 30.71 1.83 0.62
N THR A 36 29.40 1.85 0.37
CA THR A 36 28.79 1.13 -0.78
C THR A 36 27.63 1.91 -1.36
N ASP A 37 27.91 2.62 -2.46
CA ASP A 37 26.90 3.26 -3.31
C ASP A 37 26.46 2.28 -4.40
N ARG A 38 25.20 1.83 -4.34
CA ARG A 38 24.60 0.88 -5.30
C ARG A 38 23.77 1.57 -6.40
N ARG A 39 23.77 2.91 -6.43
CA ARG A 39 22.96 3.67 -7.37
C ARG A 39 23.37 3.46 -8.82
N ILE A 40 22.39 3.53 -9.70
CA ILE A 40 22.64 3.62 -11.14
C ILE A 40 23.25 5.00 -11.42
N ARG A 41 24.21 5.08 -12.33
CA ARG A 41 24.94 6.33 -12.63
C ARG A 41 24.89 6.72 -14.09
N ASN A 42 24.97 8.02 -14.37
CA ASN A 42 25.09 8.59 -15.72
C ASN A 42 23.90 8.19 -16.63
N VAL A 43 22.69 8.45 -16.14
CA VAL A 43 21.43 8.14 -16.85
C VAL A 43 20.86 9.40 -17.48
N GLY A 44 20.58 9.35 -18.78
CA GLY A 44 19.97 10.45 -19.53
C GLY A 44 18.63 10.05 -20.15
N ILE A 45 17.61 10.88 -19.99
CA ILE A 45 16.35 10.80 -20.74
C ILE A 45 16.17 12.14 -21.47
N GLU A 46 16.12 12.09 -22.80
CA GLU A 46 16.08 13.30 -23.60
C GLU A 46 15.31 13.18 -24.91
N ASP A 47 14.79 14.32 -25.40
CA ASP A 47 14.16 14.45 -26.71
C ASP A 47 12.94 13.54 -26.95
N VAL A 48 12.16 13.31 -25.90
CA VAL A 48 10.97 12.45 -25.94
C VAL A 48 9.69 13.18 -25.56
N GLN A 49 8.57 12.68 -26.08
CA GLN A 49 7.23 13.08 -25.67
C GLN A 49 6.56 11.90 -24.97
N LEU A 50 6.08 12.14 -23.76
CA LEU A 50 5.39 11.20 -22.90
C LEU A 50 3.92 11.65 -22.79
N ILE A 51 3.00 10.79 -23.24
CA ILE A 51 1.56 11.04 -23.20
C ILE A 51 0.91 9.89 -22.44
N SER A 52 0.23 10.19 -21.34
CA SER A 52 -0.63 9.20 -20.68
C SER A 52 -1.97 9.13 -21.42
N ASP A 53 -2.39 7.92 -21.79
CA ASP A 53 -3.76 7.65 -22.24
C ASP A 53 -4.71 7.68 -21.05
N TYR A 54 -5.97 8.07 -21.26
CA TYR A 54 -6.98 8.24 -20.20
C TYR A 54 -8.41 8.14 -20.75
N ASP A 55 -9.40 7.97 -19.87
CA ASP A 55 -10.81 8.02 -20.28
C ASP A 55 -11.21 9.44 -20.71
N GLN A 56 -11.33 9.67 -22.02
CA GLN A 56 -11.71 10.96 -22.60
C GLN A 56 -13.09 11.47 -22.14
N GLN A 57 -13.96 10.62 -21.59
CA GLN A 57 -15.25 11.01 -21.03
C GLN A 57 -15.14 11.50 -19.58
N ASN A 58 -13.96 11.36 -18.94
CA ASN A 58 -13.71 11.72 -17.56
C ASN A 58 -12.37 12.48 -17.43
N LEU A 59 -12.43 13.83 -17.44
CA LEU A 59 -11.24 14.68 -17.21
C LEU A 59 -10.65 14.57 -15.78
N LYS A 60 -11.31 13.83 -14.89
CA LYS A 60 -10.80 13.50 -13.56
C LYS A 60 -10.43 12.02 -13.44
N ASP A 61 -10.24 11.32 -14.55
CA ASP A 61 -9.76 9.93 -14.54
C ASP A 61 -8.41 9.84 -13.83
N GLU A 62 -8.22 8.77 -13.07
CA GLU A 62 -6.98 8.48 -12.33
C GLU A 62 -6.49 7.05 -12.57
N GLN A 63 -7.19 6.30 -13.42
CA GLN A 63 -6.87 4.92 -13.78
C GLN A 63 -5.87 4.86 -14.95
N HIS A 64 -4.88 5.75 -14.91
CA HIS A 64 -3.79 5.83 -15.88
C HIS A 64 -2.48 6.25 -15.20
N ALA A 65 -1.44 6.57 -15.98
CA ALA A 65 -0.12 6.84 -15.44
C ALA A 65 -0.11 8.10 -14.55
N TRP A 66 0.43 7.96 -13.34
CA TRP A 66 0.54 9.07 -12.39
C TRP A 66 1.76 9.96 -12.63
N HIS A 67 2.91 9.38 -12.96
CA HIS A 67 4.14 10.17 -13.16
C HIS A 67 4.73 9.87 -14.52
N GLY A 68 5.30 10.89 -15.16
CA GLY A 68 6.06 10.75 -16.39
C GLY A 68 7.38 10.03 -16.16
N ILE A 69 8.23 10.63 -15.32
CA ILE A 69 9.52 10.06 -14.94
C ILE A 69 9.69 10.12 -13.43
N ILE A 70 10.11 9.00 -12.83
CA ILE A 70 10.52 8.91 -11.43
C ILE A 70 11.99 8.46 -11.41
N THR A 71 12.84 9.18 -10.69
CA THR A 71 14.21 8.72 -10.41
C THR A 71 14.32 8.32 -8.94
N ASN A 72 14.75 7.09 -8.67
CA ASN A 72 15.08 6.63 -7.32
C ASN A 72 16.37 5.80 -7.39
N ASP A 73 17.25 5.97 -6.40
CA ASP A 73 18.59 5.36 -6.37
C ASP A 73 19.43 5.61 -7.64
N VAL A 74 19.46 6.88 -8.09
CA VAL A 74 20.24 7.33 -9.25
C VAL A 74 21.23 8.44 -8.87
N LYS A 75 22.41 8.45 -9.47
CA LYS A 75 23.43 9.50 -9.31
C LYS A 75 23.90 10.04 -10.66
N ASN A 76 24.05 11.37 -10.78
CA ASN A 76 24.50 12.04 -12.00
C ASN A 76 23.56 11.73 -13.19
N ALA A 77 22.33 12.23 -13.15
CA ALA A 77 21.34 12.00 -14.20
C ALA A 77 20.81 13.30 -14.78
N TRP A 78 20.30 13.22 -16.01
CA TRP A 78 19.59 14.33 -16.64
C TRP A 78 18.29 13.90 -17.30
N ILE A 79 17.29 14.76 -17.21
CA ILE A 79 16.02 14.68 -17.92
C ILE A 79 15.89 15.99 -18.67
N ARG A 80 16.09 15.99 -19.99
CA ARG A 80 16.09 17.24 -20.74
C ARG A 80 15.29 17.20 -22.02
N ARG A 81 14.65 18.31 -22.36
CA ARG A 81 13.88 18.43 -23.61
C ARG A 81 12.76 17.38 -23.70
N VAL A 82 12.01 17.22 -22.61
CA VAL A 82 10.91 16.26 -22.49
C VAL A 82 9.58 16.99 -22.33
N SER A 83 8.56 16.55 -23.07
CA SER A 83 7.18 17.00 -22.87
C SER A 83 6.35 15.89 -22.23
N PHE A 84 5.52 16.27 -21.27
CA PHE A 84 4.66 15.39 -20.49
C PHE A 84 3.22 15.84 -20.64
N GLN A 85 2.32 14.92 -21.01
CA GLN A 85 0.90 15.21 -21.19
C GLN A 85 0.03 14.26 -20.38
N HIS A 86 -1.00 14.82 -19.75
CA HIS A 86 -2.10 14.11 -19.09
C HIS A 86 -1.78 13.38 -17.78
N PHE A 87 -0.57 13.41 -17.23
CA PHE A 87 -0.23 12.68 -16.00
C PHE A 87 -1.01 13.18 -14.75
N VAL A 88 -1.42 12.25 -13.88
CA VAL A 88 -2.20 12.54 -12.65
C VAL A 88 -1.37 13.22 -11.56
N GLY A 89 -0.22 12.61 -11.26
CA GLY A 89 0.69 12.97 -10.18
C GLY A 89 1.65 14.09 -10.56
N GLY A 90 2.39 13.95 -11.66
CA GLY A 90 3.39 14.96 -12.06
C GLY A 90 4.23 14.57 -13.27
N ALA A 91 5.01 15.52 -13.79
CA ALA A 91 5.94 15.26 -14.88
C ALA A 91 7.19 14.53 -14.39
N VAL A 92 7.85 15.07 -13.37
CA VAL A 92 9.09 14.50 -12.81
C VAL A 92 9.06 14.47 -11.29
N LEU A 93 9.32 13.28 -10.73
CA LEU A 93 9.59 13.06 -9.31
C LEU A 93 11.04 12.59 -9.13
N VAL A 94 11.86 13.38 -8.43
CA VAL A 94 13.22 13.00 -8.02
C VAL A 94 13.17 12.50 -6.57
N ASP A 95 13.12 11.19 -6.38
CA ASP A 95 12.93 10.55 -5.07
C ASP A 95 14.22 10.57 -4.21
N LEU A 96 14.08 10.25 -2.92
CA LEU A 96 15.07 10.38 -1.83
C LEU A 96 16.42 9.74 -2.14
N GLY A 97 16.42 8.60 -2.85
CA GLY A 97 17.64 7.90 -3.24
C GLY A 97 18.48 8.62 -4.30
N SER A 98 17.97 9.71 -4.90
CA SER A 98 18.62 10.38 -6.03
C SER A 98 19.52 11.56 -5.63
N ILE A 99 20.64 11.71 -6.34
CA ILE A 99 21.63 12.77 -6.15
C ILE A 99 22.17 13.28 -7.48
N ASN A 100 22.43 14.58 -7.60
CA ASN A 100 22.97 15.22 -8.81
C ASN A 100 22.08 14.96 -10.04
N VAL A 101 20.83 15.44 -9.98
CA VAL A 101 19.85 15.28 -11.07
C VAL A 101 19.54 16.64 -11.68
N THR A 102 19.66 16.77 -13.00
CA THR A 102 19.26 17.98 -13.74
C THR A 102 18.02 17.70 -14.57
N VAL A 103 16.97 18.48 -14.36
CA VAL A 103 15.74 18.47 -15.16
C VAL A 103 15.69 19.79 -15.93
N GLN A 104 15.77 19.76 -17.25
CA GLN A 104 16.01 20.96 -18.04
C GLN A 104 15.14 21.05 -19.29
N ASP A 105 14.62 22.24 -19.60
CA ASP A 105 13.86 22.49 -20.83
C ASP A 105 12.68 21.51 -20.98
N CYS A 106 11.94 21.29 -19.88
CA CYS A 106 10.84 20.31 -19.79
C CYS A 106 9.48 20.99 -19.63
N ALA A 107 8.42 20.38 -20.17
CA ALA A 107 7.06 20.94 -20.12
C ALA A 107 6.02 19.93 -19.61
N SER A 108 5.32 20.26 -18.51
CA SER A 108 4.15 19.53 -17.98
C SER A 108 2.86 20.19 -18.48
N LEU A 109 2.09 19.47 -19.29
CA LEU A 109 0.97 20.02 -20.05
C LEU A 109 -0.32 19.23 -19.80
N GLN A 110 -1.44 19.95 -19.73
CA GLN A 110 -2.79 19.38 -19.74
C GLN A 110 -3.00 18.21 -18.74
N PRO A 111 -2.73 18.37 -17.43
CA PRO A 111 -2.86 17.27 -16.47
C PRO A 111 -4.32 16.78 -16.34
N ILE A 112 -4.50 15.45 -16.34
CA ILE A 112 -5.79 14.76 -16.15
C ILE A 112 -5.80 14.08 -14.78
N GLY A 113 -6.93 14.18 -14.07
CA GLY A 113 -7.08 13.64 -12.71
C GLY A 113 -7.80 14.59 -11.77
N GLU A 114 -8.18 14.10 -10.59
CA GLU A 114 -8.87 14.91 -9.60
C GLU A 114 -8.05 16.15 -9.22
N ARG A 115 -8.74 17.22 -8.84
CA ARG A 115 -8.11 18.43 -8.30
C ARG A 115 -7.98 18.33 -6.78
N GLY A 116 -7.35 17.26 -6.30
CA GLY A 116 -7.18 16.93 -4.89
C GLY A 116 -5.73 16.81 -4.45
N GLY A 117 -5.53 16.60 -3.14
CA GLY A 117 -4.21 16.50 -2.53
C GLY A 117 -3.32 15.41 -3.15
N TYR A 118 -2.01 15.69 -3.19
CA TYR A 118 -0.97 14.80 -3.74
C TYR A 118 -1.09 14.46 -5.23
N ARG A 119 -1.79 15.30 -6.00
CA ARG A 119 -1.88 15.24 -7.45
C ARG A 119 -1.29 16.52 -8.03
N ARG A 120 -0.86 16.45 -9.29
CA ARG A 120 -0.34 17.59 -10.05
C ARG A 120 0.81 18.33 -9.33
N HIS A 121 1.71 17.56 -8.71
CA HIS A 121 3.03 18.00 -8.30
C HIS A 121 3.94 17.96 -9.54
N SER A 122 3.91 19.00 -10.36
CA SER A 122 4.49 18.98 -11.72
C SER A 122 5.98 18.58 -11.71
N PHE A 123 6.79 19.28 -10.91
CA PHE A 123 8.22 19.02 -10.73
C PHE A 123 8.52 18.98 -9.23
N PHE A 124 8.72 17.76 -8.72
CA PHE A 124 8.85 17.50 -7.28
C PHE A 124 10.17 16.79 -6.97
N THR A 125 10.85 17.20 -5.90
CA THR A 125 12.09 16.55 -5.44
C THR A 125 12.07 16.25 -3.95
N GLN A 126 12.52 15.06 -3.62
CA GLN A 126 12.97 14.64 -2.29
C GLN A 126 14.47 14.30 -2.28
N GLY A 127 15.09 14.16 -3.46
CA GLY A 127 16.54 14.00 -3.63
C GLY A 127 17.35 15.23 -3.21
N GLN A 128 18.65 15.20 -3.49
CA GLN A 128 19.60 16.25 -3.12
C GLN A 128 20.47 16.67 -4.31
N GLN A 129 20.93 17.93 -4.33
CA GLN A 129 21.73 18.47 -5.44
C GLN A 129 20.95 18.38 -6.77
N THR A 130 19.65 18.67 -6.70
CA THR A 130 18.74 18.66 -7.85
C THR A 130 18.63 20.06 -8.46
N LEU A 131 18.75 20.16 -9.79
CA LEU A 131 18.52 21.39 -10.56
C LEU A 131 17.31 21.19 -11.47
N PHE A 132 16.29 22.04 -11.33
CA PHE A 132 15.24 22.22 -12.33
C PHE A 132 15.50 23.54 -13.05
N LEU A 133 15.73 23.48 -14.37
CA LEU A 133 16.13 24.63 -15.18
C LEU A 133 15.18 24.79 -16.37
N ARG A 134 14.50 25.94 -16.47
CA ARG A 134 13.55 26.22 -17.56
C ARG A 134 12.49 25.13 -17.68
N CYS A 135 11.76 24.92 -16.59
CA CYS A 135 10.62 24.02 -16.56
C CYS A 135 9.31 24.81 -16.69
N TRP A 136 8.43 24.35 -17.57
CA TRP A 136 7.08 24.88 -17.76
C TRP A 136 6.03 23.93 -17.20
N ALA A 137 5.03 24.45 -16.49
CA ALA A 137 3.91 23.65 -16.01
C ALA A 137 2.57 24.35 -16.21
N GLU A 138 1.51 23.59 -16.50
CA GLU A 138 0.14 24.09 -16.67
C GLU A 138 -0.82 23.45 -15.68
N GLN A 139 -1.66 24.26 -15.03
CA GLN A 139 -2.72 23.80 -14.12
C GLN A 139 -2.25 22.80 -13.04
N GLY A 140 -1.01 22.96 -12.59
CA GLY A 140 -0.47 22.20 -11.47
C GLY A 140 -0.96 22.71 -10.12
N ARG A 141 -0.90 21.84 -9.12
CA ARG A 141 -1.22 22.19 -7.73
C ARG A 141 0.03 22.63 -6.98
N HIS A 142 1.13 21.91 -7.16
CA HIS A 142 2.40 22.21 -6.52
C HIS A 142 3.52 22.08 -7.56
N ASP A 143 3.59 23.05 -8.46
CA ASP A 143 4.40 22.95 -9.68
C ASP A 143 5.90 22.81 -9.43
N PHE A 144 6.44 23.57 -8.47
CA PHE A 144 7.86 23.56 -8.12
C PHE A 144 8.00 23.31 -6.62
N SER A 145 8.06 22.04 -6.24
CA SER A 145 7.88 21.63 -4.84
C SER A 145 8.96 20.70 -4.32
N VAL A 146 9.16 20.73 -3.01
CA VAL A 146 10.17 19.94 -2.31
C VAL A 146 9.53 19.16 -1.15
N GLY A 147 9.90 17.89 -1.00
CA GLY A 147 9.37 17.01 0.02
C GLY A 147 10.21 16.93 1.30
N GLN A 148 9.87 15.96 2.14
CA GLN A 148 10.30 15.87 3.53
C GLN A 148 11.82 15.73 3.66
N CYS A 149 12.40 16.56 4.53
CA CYS A 149 13.80 16.55 4.94
C CYS A 149 14.77 16.48 3.76
N SER A 150 14.37 17.04 2.61
CA SER A 150 15.18 17.01 1.40
C SER A 150 16.46 17.81 1.65
N ALA A 151 17.58 17.10 1.72
CA ALA A 151 18.84 17.61 2.29
C ALA A 151 19.45 18.82 1.57
N GLY A 152 19.09 19.04 0.30
CA GLY A 152 19.59 20.13 -0.53
C GLY A 152 21.11 20.10 -0.78
N PRO A 153 21.68 21.18 -1.36
CA PRO A 153 20.94 22.28 -1.97
C PRO A 153 20.14 21.81 -3.19
N ASN A 154 18.93 22.32 -3.37
CA ASN A 154 18.09 22.08 -4.54
C ASN A 154 17.74 23.43 -5.16
N ALA A 155 17.64 23.51 -6.50
CA ALA A 155 17.38 24.76 -7.19
C ALA A 155 16.29 24.62 -8.26
N PHE A 156 15.37 25.58 -8.31
CA PHE A 156 14.46 25.82 -9.42
C PHE A 156 14.86 27.15 -10.06
N VAL A 157 15.24 27.13 -11.33
CA VAL A 157 15.86 28.25 -12.03
C VAL A 157 15.12 28.52 -13.34
N HIS A 158 14.62 29.74 -13.52
CA HIS A 158 13.86 30.17 -14.70
C HIS A 158 12.62 29.31 -15.00
N CYS A 159 11.88 28.91 -13.96
CA CYS A 159 10.69 28.07 -14.11
C CYS A 159 9.40 28.90 -14.15
N PHE A 160 8.38 28.41 -14.87
CA PHE A 160 7.09 29.10 -15.03
C PHE A 160 5.92 28.12 -14.85
N ALA A 161 4.98 28.47 -13.96
CA ALA A 161 3.70 27.79 -13.80
C ALA A 161 2.58 28.67 -14.35
N LYS A 162 1.80 28.16 -15.31
CA LYS A 162 0.65 28.82 -15.94
C LYS A 162 -0.66 28.30 -15.37
N ASP A 163 -1.58 29.21 -15.05
CA ASP A 163 -2.91 28.87 -14.51
C ASP A 163 -2.84 27.91 -13.30
N ALA A 164 -1.88 28.14 -12.38
CA ALA A 164 -1.67 27.30 -11.20
C ALA A 164 -2.93 27.24 -10.34
N ILE A 165 -3.24 26.05 -9.81
CA ILE A 165 -4.44 25.80 -8.98
C ILE A 165 -4.10 25.58 -7.49
N GLY A 166 -2.83 25.76 -7.13
CA GLY A 166 -2.30 25.63 -5.78
C GLY A 166 -0.92 26.28 -5.69
N ASP A 167 -0.36 26.36 -4.48
CA ASP A 167 0.88 27.07 -4.23
C ASP A 167 2.13 26.24 -4.55
N SER A 168 3.20 26.88 -5.00
CA SER A 168 4.52 26.24 -5.09
C SER A 168 5.34 26.48 -3.81
N GLY A 169 6.43 25.72 -3.65
CA GLY A 169 7.28 25.78 -2.46
C GLY A 169 7.45 24.42 -1.76
N PRO A 170 8.23 24.36 -0.67
CA PRO A 170 8.31 23.16 0.15
C PRO A 170 6.96 22.76 0.78
N LEU A 171 6.62 21.46 0.69
CA LEU A 171 5.31 20.92 1.08
C LEU A 171 5.35 20.12 2.38
N GLU A 172 6.37 19.28 2.54
CA GLU A 172 6.53 18.41 3.71
C GLU A 172 7.60 18.99 4.64
N SER A 173 7.82 18.36 5.80
CA SER A 173 8.66 18.94 6.85
C SER A 173 10.10 19.20 6.41
N TRP A 174 10.59 20.40 6.72
CA TRP A 174 12.00 20.73 6.84
C TRP A 174 12.86 20.51 5.58
N ALA A 175 12.39 20.95 4.41
CA ALA A 175 13.28 21.11 3.26
C ALA A 175 14.25 22.28 3.54
N ASN A 176 15.55 22.10 3.26
CA ASN A 176 16.57 23.05 3.63
C ASN A 176 17.46 23.50 2.45
N GLY A 177 17.71 24.81 2.35
CA GLY A 177 18.61 25.36 1.32
C GLY A 177 18.06 25.24 -0.10
N VAL A 178 16.77 25.47 -0.27
CA VAL A 178 16.15 25.50 -1.61
C VAL A 178 16.28 26.89 -2.20
N LEU A 179 16.79 26.98 -3.43
CA LEU A 179 16.84 28.20 -4.21
C LEU A 179 15.71 28.22 -5.24
N TYR A 180 14.85 29.22 -5.17
CA TYR A 180 13.93 29.58 -6.24
C TYR A 180 14.49 30.83 -6.91
N ASP A 181 15.00 30.70 -8.13
CA ASP A 181 15.63 31.78 -8.87
C ASP A 181 14.84 32.04 -10.15
N ASN A 182 14.27 33.24 -10.28
CA ASN A 182 13.44 33.61 -11.43
C ASN A 182 12.25 32.67 -11.65
N VAL A 183 11.65 32.17 -10.57
CA VAL A 183 10.44 31.35 -10.62
C VAL A 183 9.20 32.23 -10.68
N ARG A 184 8.32 31.97 -11.64
CA ARG A 184 7.06 32.69 -11.83
C ARG A 184 5.86 31.76 -11.68
N ILE A 185 4.95 32.12 -10.79
CA ILE A 185 3.70 31.41 -10.56
C ILE A 185 2.55 32.33 -11.00
N ASP A 186 1.90 31.97 -12.11
CA ASP A 186 0.69 32.62 -12.58
C ASP A 186 -0.55 31.92 -12.01
N GLY A 187 -1.42 32.68 -11.35
CA GLY A 187 -2.67 32.19 -10.76
C GLY A 187 -2.61 31.74 -9.28
N HIS A 188 -1.42 31.68 -8.66
CA HIS A 188 -1.29 31.29 -7.25
C HIS A 188 0.00 31.80 -6.58
N ASP A 189 0.24 31.34 -5.35
CA ASP A 189 1.29 31.75 -4.43
C ASP A 189 2.59 30.93 -4.54
N LEU A 190 3.69 31.50 -4.02
CA LEU A 190 4.95 30.82 -3.77
C LEU A 190 5.33 30.94 -2.28
N ASN A 191 5.36 29.82 -1.58
CA ASN A 191 5.38 29.80 -0.11
C ASN A 191 6.58 29.05 0.47
N VAL A 192 7.30 29.71 1.39
CA VAL A 192 8.26 29.10 2.33
C VAL A 192 7.79 29.39 3.75
N THR A 193 7.05 28.44 4.33
CA THR A 193 6.18 28.72 5.50
C THR A 193 6.08 27.57 6.49
N ASN A 194 5.34 27.80 7.58
CA ASN A 194 4.80 26.75 8.45
C ASN A 194 3.40 26.35 7.97
N ARG A 195 3.29 25.13 7.42
CA ARG A 195 2.02 24.58 6.94
C ARG A 195 1.19 23.89 8.04
N TRP A 196 1.63 23.97 9.29
CA TRP A 196 0.99 23.33 10.44
C TRP A 196 0.76 21.83 10.23
N ASN A 197 -0.49 21.41 10.02
CA ASN A 197 -0.84 20.01 9.83
C ASN A 197 -1.46 19.75 8.44
N ASN A 198 -1.12 20.57 7.43
CA ASN A 198 -1.60 20.41 6.05
C ASN A 198 -0.45 20.42 5.01
N PRO A 199 0.03 19.27 4.53
CA PRO A 199 -0.47 17.93 4.82
C PRO A 199 -0.17 17.47 6.26
N PRO A 200 -0.80 16.38 6.75
CA PRO A 200 -0.57 15.88 8.09
C PRO A 200 0.93 15.71 8.40
N LYS A 201 1.34 16.22 9.57
CA LYS A 201 2.73 16.29 10.05
C LYS A 201 3.68 17.20 9.25
N ALA A 202 3.20 18.15 8.44
CA ALA A 202 4.09 19.06 7.69
C ALA A 202 4.93 19.97 8.60
N GLY A 203 4.31 20.77 9.47
CA GLY A 203 4.98 21.76 10.32
C GLY A 203 5.72 22.83 9.51
N TRP A 204 6.91 23.21 9.97
CA TRP A 204 7.83 24.06 9.22
C TRP A 204 8.35 23.31 7.99
N THR A 205 8.02 23.80 6.79
CA THR A 205 8.39 23.11 5.55
C THR A 205 9.68 23.61 4.92
N ALA A 206 10.13 24.81 5.31
CA ALA A 206 11.28 25.48 4.70
C ALA A 206 12.24 26.06 5.75
N ALA A 207 13.54 25.84 5.56
CA ALA A 207 14.61 26.46 6.34
C ALA A 207 15.80 26.84 5.45
N ASN A 208 16.40 28.00 5.66
CA ASN A 208 17.54 28.48 4.87
C ASN A 208 17.27 28.56 3.35
N CYS A 209 16.01 28.78 2.96
CA CYS A 209 15.58 28.88 1.56
C CYS A 209 15.67 30.33 1.06
N VAL A 210 15.94 30.48 -0.24
CA VAL A 210 16.08 31.78 -0.90
C VAL A 210 15.16 31.85 -2.11
N LEU A 211 14.35 32.91 -2.17
CA LEU A 211 13.56 33.31 -3.33
C LEU A 211 14.26 34.53 -3.95
N TRP A 212 14.70 34.41 -5.19
CA TRP A 212 15.46 35.42 -5.90
C TRP A 212 14.76 35.79 -7.21
N GLN A 213 14.42 37.06 -7.41
CA GLN A 213 13.78 37.53 -8.65
C GLN A 213 12.47 36.79 -9.00
N CYS A 214 11.71 36.40 -7.97
CA CYS A 214 10.48 35.60 -8.11
C CYS A 214 9.23 36.45 -8.31
N GLN A 215 8.21 35.86 -8.94
CA GLN A 215 6.90 36.48 -9.12
C GLN A 215 5.77 35.49 -8.78
N ALA A 216 4.76 35.94 -8.04
CA ALA A 216 3.57 35.17 -7.69
C ALA A 216 2.42 36.11 -7.28
N SER A 217 1.20 35.59 -7.07
CA SER A 217 0.10 36.40 -6.50
C SER A 217 0.42 36.88 -5.08
N GLN A 218 0.87 35.95 -4.23
CA GLN A 218 1.45 36.22 -2.92
C GLN A 218 2.77 35.46 -2.77
N ILE A 219 3.72 36.04 -2.02
CA ILE A 219 4.91 35.33 -1.52
C ILE A 219 4.84 35.33 0.00
N GLN A 220 4.59 34.16 0.58
CA GLN A 220 4.70 33.92 2.02
C GLN A 220 6.13 33.48 2.34
N CYS A 221 6.86 34.30 3.09
CA CYS A 221 8.21 33.99 3.54
C CYS A 221 8.28 34.07 5.07
N ASP A 222 8.27 32.92 5.74
CA ASP A 222 8.43 32.83 7.19
C ASP A 222 9.79 32.24 7.57
N SER A 223 10.39 32.71 8.64
CA SER A 223 11.59 32.10 9.22
C SER A 223 11.21 31.14 10.35
N PRO A 224 11.60 29.84 10.27
CA PRO A 224 11.43 28.93 11.39
C PRO A 224 12.34 29.33 12.57
N PRO A 225 12.12 28.78 13.78
CA PRO A 225 13.11 28.89 14.84
C PRO A 225 14.49 28.43 14.35
N THR A 226 15.55 29.16 14.71
CA THR A 226 16.97 28.85 14.43
C THR A 226 17.46 28.93 12.97
N ALA A 227 16.58 29.25 12.01
CA ALA A 227 16.97 29.42 10.61
C ALA A 227 16.21 30.57 9.96
N TYR A 228 16.72 31.07 8.83
CA TYR A 228 16.13 32.20 8.13
C TYR A 228 15.66 31.77 6.75
N ASN A 229 14.62 32.40 6.23
CA ASN A 229 14.27 32.33 4.82
C ASN A 229 14.34 33.75 4.24
N TRP A 230 14.73 33.85 2.96
CA TRP A 230 14.97 35.12 2.28
C TRP A 230 14.16 35.26 0.99
N THR A 231 13.67 36.46 0.74
CA THR A 231 13.09 36.87 -0.54
C THR A 231 13.77 38.17 -0.99
N VAL A 232 14.41 38.16 -2.16
CA VAL A 232 15.25 39.26 -2.66
C VAL A 232 14.93 39.55 -4.12
N GLY A 233 14.42 40.76 -4.40
CA GLY A 233 13.93 41.16 -5.72
C GLY A 233 12.70 40.33 -6.10
N PHE A 234 11.49 40.87 -5.98
CA PHE A 234 10.30 40.05 -6.20
C PHE A 234 9.04 40.86 -6.52
N TRP A 235 8.10 40.26 -7.24
CA TRP A 235 6.78 40.84 -7.54
C TRP A 235 5.68 39.96 -6.99
N ALA A 236 5.14 40.32 -5.83
CA ALA A 236 4.01 39.66 -5.20
C ALA A 236 3.43 40.53 -4.08
N THR A 237 2.26 40.14 -3.55
CA THR A 237 1.87 40.59 -2.21
C THR A 237 2.78 39.91 -1.18
N PRO A 238 3.59 40.65 -0.39
CA PRO A 238 4.48 40.04 0.60
C PRO A 238 3.72 39.66 1.87
N ALA A 239 4.07 38.51 2.46
CA ALA A 239 3.59 38.11 3.77
C ALA A 239 4.63 37.25 4.51
N GLY A 240 4.57 37.23 5.85
CA GLY A 240 5.45 36.45 6.71
C GLY A 240 6.52 37.27 7.45
N ASN A 241 7.36 36.58 8.22
CA ASN A 241 8.38 37.18 9.10
C ASN A 241 9.83 36.92 8.66
N GLY A 242 10.04 36.41 7.45
CA GLY A 242 11.36 36.23 6.84
C GLY A 242 12.01 37.52 6.36
N VAL A 243 13.22 37.41 5.84
CA VAL A 243 13.97 38.56 5.34
C VAL A 243 13.51 38.87 3.92
N MET A 244 12.81 39.99 3.72
CA MET A 244 12.26 40.39 2.42
C MET A 244 12.81 41.76 2.00
N THR A 245 13.36 41.86 0.78
CA THR A 245 13.88 43.12 0.22
C THR A 245 13.71 43.17 -1.31
N GLY A 246 13.68 44.37 -1.89
CA GLY A 246 13.49 44.56 -3.34
C GLY A 246 12.07 44.24 -3.82
N LEU A 247 11.05 44.65 -3.06
CA LEU A 247 9.65 44.53 -3.47
C LEU A 247 9.40 45.36 -4.74
N SER A 248 8.88 44.71 -5.77
CA SER A 248 8.58 45.25 -7.10
C SER A 248 9.79 45.87 -7.80
N ASP A 249 10.98 45.34 -7.55
CA ASP A 249 12.24 45.86 -8.09
C ASP A 249 13.21 44.77 -8.56
N PHE A 250 14.04 45.09 -9.56
CA PHE A 250 15.08 44.20 -10.04
C PHE A 250 16.36 44.38 -9.23
N VAL A 251 16.92 43.27 -8.77
CA VAL A 251 18.23 43.22 -8.10
C VAL A 251 19.34 42.68 -9.02
N ASN A 252 20.59 43.04 -8.73
CA ASN A 252 21.77 42.46 -9.36
C ASN A 252 22.46 41.49 -8.40
N PRO A 253 22.89 40.30 -8.87
CA PRO A 253 22.74 39.78 -10.24
C PRO A 253 21.28 39.42 -10.58
N LEU A 254 20.92 39.43 -11.88
CA LEU A 254 19.56 39.06 -12.33
C LEU A 254 19.20 37.60 -12.05
N SER A 255 20.19 36.72 -11.94
CA SER A 255 20.05 35.36 -11.43
C SER A 255 21.21 35.07 -10.48
N LEU A 256 20.87 34.64 -9.26
CA LEU A 256 21.84 34.24 -8.25
C LEU A 256 22.55 32.94 -8.66
N TYR A 257 21.81 31.96 -9.18
CA TYR A 257 22.37 30.69 -9.63
C TYR A 257 23.32 30.88 -10.81
N HIS A 258 22.97 31.72 -11.79
CA HIS A 258 23.83 32.08 -12.91
C HIS A 258 25.15 32.71 -12.44
N GLN A 259 25.08 33.71 -11.55
CA GLN A 259 26.27 34.35 -11.02
C GLN A 259 27.18 33.36 -10.28
N GLN A 260 26.61 32.51 -9.42
CA GLN A 260 27.35 31.48 -8.71
C GLN A 260 27.96 30.42 -9.65
N LEU A 261 27.27 30.05 -10.73
CA LEU A 261 27.85 29.14 -11.72
C LEU A 261 29.04 29.78 -12.44
N ALA A 262 28.92 31.05 -12.83
CA ALA A 262 30.01 31.79 -13.48
C ALA A 262 31.25 31.90 -12.58
N GLU A 263 31.06 32.09 -11.28
CA GLU A 263 32.14 32.15 -10.29
C GLU A 263 32.82 30.79 -10.05
N ARG A 264 32.05 29.69 -10.07
CA ARG A 264 32.59 28.33 -9.87
C ARG A 264 33.23 27.72 -11.11
N THR A 265 32.77 28.11 -12.29
CA THR A 265 33.22 27.58 -13.58
C THR A 265 33.88 28.69 -14.38
N ASP A 266 33.16 29.32 -15.30
CA ASP A 266 33.53 30.55 -15.98
C ASP A 266 32.27 31.19 -16.61
N ARG A 267 32.42 32.41 -17.15
CA ARG A 267 31.31 33.14 -17.77
C ARG A 267 30.76 32.49 -19.02
N GLU A 268 31.56 31.74 -19.79
CA GLU A 268 31.09 31.10 -21.03
C GLU A 268 30.21 29.88 -20.71
N ASN A 269 30.60 29.09 -19.73
CA ASN A 269 29.80 27.97 -19.22
C ASN A 269 28.49 28.45 -18.61
N ALA A 270 28.50 29.60 -17.90
CA ALA A 270 27.29 30.18 -17.33
C ALA A 270 26.27 30.64 -18.38
N LYS A 271 26.68 30.96 -19.62
CA LYS A 271 25.75 31.37 -20.69
C LYS A 271 24.67 30.34 -21.00
N GLN A 272 24.93 29.06 -20.72
CA GLN A 272 23.97 27.97 -20.95
C GLN A 272 22.70 28.08 -20.08
N ILE A 273 22.78 28.87 -19.01
CA ILE A 273 21.69 29.10 -18.06
C ILE A 273 21.27 30.57 -18.00
N GLU A 274 21.60 31.36 -19.04
CA GLU A 274 21.26 32.78 -19.12
C GLU A 274 19.77 33.05 -18.84
N PRO A 275 19.45 34.16 -18.12
CA PRO A 275 18.09 34.47 -17.75
C PRO A 275 17.24 34.83 -18.97
N PHE A 276 16.32 33.94 -19.33
CA PHE A 276 15.38 34.17 -20.43
C PHE A 276 14.29 35.20 -20.10
N LEU A 277 13.79 35.17 -18.86
CA LEU A 277 12.60 35.92 -18.47
C LEU A 277 12.87 37.39 -18.10
N LEU A 278 14.15 37.78 -17.98
CA LEU A 278 14.59 39.08 -17.51
C LEU A 278 15.64 39.70 -18.44
N ASN A 279 15.19 40.42 -19.45
CA ASN A 279 15.89 41.60 -19.90
C ASN A 279 15.09 42.80 -19.37
N PRO A 280 15.37 43.30 -18.15
CA PRO A 280 14.72 44.50 -17.67
C PRO A 280 15.13 45.65 -18.59
N VAL A 281 14.30 45.93 -19.59
CA VAL A 281 14.43 47.18 -20.33
C VAL A 281 13.93 48.24 -19.37
N GLY A 282 14.87 48.83 -18.62
CA GLY A 282 14.64 49.82 -17.58
C GLY A 282 14.17 51.15 -18.15
N ALA A 283 13.12 51.14 -18.95
CA ALA A 283 12.55 52.32 -19.56
C ALA A 283 11.36 52.80 -18.73
N THR A 284 11.63 53.20 -17.47
CA THR A 284 10.72 54.12 -16.78
C THR A 284 10.68 55.48 -17.49
N ASN A 285 11.65 55.75 -18.38
CA ASN A 285 11.72 56.92 -19.25
C ASN A 285 12.38 56.57 -20.62
N PRO A 286 11.67 55.92 -21.57
CA PRO A 286 12.24 55.52 -22.85
C PRO A 286 12.61 56.72 -23.72
N THR A 287 13.70 56.60 -24.49
CA THR A 287 13.95 57.48 -25.64
C THR A 287 12.87 57.29 -26.71
N LEU A 288 12.73 58.26 -27.63
CA LEU A 288 11.76 58.15 -28.73
C LEU A 288 12.00 56.92 -29.63
N SER A 289 13.27 56.50 -29.79
CA SER A 289 13.62 55.29 -30.54
C SER A 289 13.16 54.03 -29.80
N GLU A 290 13.48 53.92 -28.51
CA GLU A 290 13.07 52.77 -27.68
C GLU A 290 11.54 52.68 -27.58
N ALA A 291 10.85 53.82 -27.44
CA ALA A 291 9.40 53.86 -27.44
C ALA A 291 8.80 53.38 -28.77
N ALA A 292 9.40 53.76 -29.91
CA ALA A 292 8.99 53.26 -31.23
C ALA A 292 9.19 51.74 -31.34
N ASP A 293 10.32 51.23 -30.84
CA ASP A 293 10.59 49.78 -30.78
C ASP A 293 9.59 49.05 -29.88
N PHE A 294 9.24 49.61 -28.72
CA PHE A 294 8.21 49.04 -27.83
C PHE A 294 6.83 49.01 -28.47
N VAL A 295 6.45 50.07 -29.20
CA VAL A 295 5.18 50.13 -29.96
C VAL A 295 5.19 49.12 -31.10
N ALA A 296 6.31 48.96 -31.80
CA ALA A 296 6.42 47.95 -32.84
C ALA A 296 6.26 46.54 -32.25
N ASN A 297 6.96 46.26 -31.14
CA ASN A 297 6.93 44.97 -30.44
C ASN A 297 5.55 44.64 -29.83
N SER A 298 4.79 45.64 -29.38
CA SER A 298 3.46 45.42 -28.76
C SER A 298 2.38 44.94 -29.74
N ASN A 299 2.65 44.98 -31.06
CA ASN A 299 1.76 44.42 -32.08
C ASN A 299 1.79 42.88 -32.14
N SER A 300 2.67 42.24 -31.38
CA SER A 300 2.79 40.78 -31.31
C SER A 300 2.77 40.31 -29.85
N PRO A 301 2.23 39.11 -29.56
CA PRO A 301 2.37 38.51 -28.24
C PRO A 301 3.84 38.38 -27.84
N ALA A 302 4.16 38.64 -26.57
CA ALA A 302 5.51 38.41 -26.04
C ALA A 302 5.85 36.91 -26.07
N ALA A 303 7.11 36.58 -26.37
CA ALA A 303 7.59 35.21 -26.32
C ALA A 303 7.51 34.66 -24.89
N THR A 304 6.99 33.43 -24.75
CA THR A 304 6.86 32.75 -23.47
C THR A 304 8.06 31.86 -23.18
N LEU A 305 8.22 31.42 -21.92
CA LEU A 305 9.23 30.41 -21.58
C LEU A 305 9.01 29.11 -22.39
N LEU A 306 7.75 28.74 -22.63
CA LEU A 306 7.42 27.56 -23.44
C LEU A 306 7.91 27.72 -24.89
N ASP A 307 7.85 28.93 -25.46
CA ASP A 307 8.39 29.19 -26.80
C ASP A 307 9.91 29.01 -26.83
N LEU A 308 10.63 29.48 -25.80
CA LEU A 308 12.08 29.22 -25.69
C LEU A 308 12.37 27.73 -25.58
N ILE A 309 11.67 27.02 -24.69
CA ILE A 309 11.84 25.58 -24.51
C ILE A 309 11.67 24.87 -25.86
N ARG A 310 10.63 25.22 -26.62
CA ARG A 310 10.40 24.67 -27.97
C ARG A 310 11.47 25.08 -28.98
N GLN A 311 12.01 26.30 -28.91
CA GLN A 311 13.14 26.71 -29.73
C GLN A 311 14.40 25.87 -29.43
N HIS A 312 14.69 25.61 -28.15
CA HIS A 312 15.78 24.72 -27.74
C HIS A 312 15.58 23.29 -28.25
N TRP A 313 14.35 22.75 -28.14
CA TRP A 313 14.00 21.45 -28.70
C TRP A 313 14.29 21.37 -30.21
N ASN A 314 14.00 22.43 -30.95
CA ASN A 314 14.20 22.47 -32.40
C ASN A 314 15.68 22.67 -32.80
N ARG A 315 16.42 23.54 -32.08
CA ARG A 315 17.84 23.83 -32.38
C ARG A 315 18.74 22.62 -32.17
N GLU A 316 18.45 21.83 -31.13
CA GLU A 316 19.31 20.72 -30.69
C GLU A 316 18.81 19.36 -31.17
N ARG A 317 17.74 19.33 -31.98
CA ARG A 317 17.21 18.11 -32.56
C ARG A 317 18.23 17.52 -33.53
N SER A 318 18.80 16.36 -33.18
CA SER A 318 19.59 15.58 -34.13
C SER A 318 18.68 15.14 -35.29
N PRO A 319 19.18 15.12 -36.55
CA PRO A 319 18.40 14.59 -37.67
C PRO A 319 17.98 13.14 -37.35
N LEU A 320 16.68 12.87 -37.43
CA LEU A 320 16.12 11.54 -37.24
C LEU A 320 16.87 10.56 -38.15
N GLN A 321 17.55 9.57 -37.56
CA GLN A 321 18.00 8.43 -38.35
C GLN A 321 16.74 7.70 -38.84
N SER A 322 16.49 7.76 -40.15
CA SER A 322 15.31 7.18 -40.79
C SER A 322 15.25 5.65 -40.72
N ASN A 323 16.30 5.01 -40.22
CA ASN A 323 16.46 3.55 -40.08
C ASN A 323 16.80 3.13 -38.65
N VAL A 324 16.30 3.82 -37.62
CA VAL A 324 16.25 3.19 -36.30
C VAL A 324 15.17 2.12 -36.39
N PRO A 325 15.47 0.82 -36.17
CA PRO A 325 14.41 -0.17 -36.06
C PRO A 325 13.44 0.37 -35.02
N LEU A 326 12.16 0.53 -35.40
CA LEU A 326 11.10 0.72 -34.42
C LEU A 326 11.40 -0.31 -33.33
N PHE A 327 11.42 0.12 -32.08
CA PHE A 327 11.35 -0.82 -30.99
C PHE A 327 10.13 -1.66 -31.32
N GLU A 328 10.34 -2.90 -31.79
CA GLU A 328 9.23 -3.82 -31.90
C GLU A 328 8.63 -3.76 -30.52
N GLU A 329 7.34 -3.44 -30.45
CA GLU A 329 6.54 -3.89 -29.33
C GLU A 329 6.80 -5.39 -29.24
N LYS A 330 7.84 -5.78 -28.49
CA LYS A 330 7.67 -6.89 -27.60
C LYS A 330 6.46 -6.44 -26.82
N SER A 331 5.29 -6.96 -27.21
CA SER A 331 4.07 -6.87 -26.42
C SER A 331 4.54 -6.92 -24.98
N PRO A 332 4.27 -5.88 -24.16
CA PRO A 332 4.90 -5.68 -22.86
C PRO A 332 5.05 -7.06 -22.24
N PRO A 333 6.31 -7.55 -22.04
CA PRO A 333 6.63 -8.98 -22.04
C PRO A 333 5.52 -9.64 -21.27
N SER A 334 4.67 -10.41 -21.96
CA SER A 334 3.36 -10.80 -21.41
C SER A 334 3.59 -11.12 -19.95
N LEU A 335 3.08 -10.31 -19.02
CA LEU A 335 3.49 -10.43 -17.60
C LEU A 335 3.17 -11.84 -17.06
N SER A 336 2.39 -12.61 -17.83
CA SER A 336 2.46 -14.06 -17.94
C SER A 336 3.79 -14.60 -18.51
N LYS A 337 4.94 -14.33 -17.87
CA LYS A 337 5.85 -15.46 -17.71
C LYS A 337 4.99 -16.50 -16.99
N LYS A 338 4.51 -17.51 -17.72
CA LYS A 338 3.74 -18.61 -17.15
C LYS A 338 4.73 -19.39 -16.29
N TYR A 339 4.94 -18.89 -15.09
CA TYR A 339 5.63 -19.60 -14.06
C TYR A 339 4.83 -20.86 -13.74
N PRO A 340 5.51 -21.96 -13.38
CA PRO A 340 4.81 -23.15 -12.92
C PRO A 340 3.93 -22.77 -11.73
N VAL A 341 2.64 -23.08 -11.83
CA VAL A 341 1.66 -22.85 -10.76
C VAL A 341 1.83 -23.94 -9.71
N LYS A 342 2.10 -23.52 -8.47
CA LYS A 342 2.07 -24.37 -7.28
C LYS A 342 0.65 -24.35 -6.71
N ARG A 343 -0.20 -25.18 -7.31
CA ARG A 343 -1.63 -25.21 -7.01
C ARG A 343 -1.88 -25.65 -5.57
N MET A 344 -2.83 -24.97 -4.93
CA MET A 344 -3.46 -25.42 -3.70
C MET A 344 -4.39 -26.59 -4.01
N GLU A 345 -4.17 -27.70 -3.31
CA GLU A 345 -4.97 -28.92 -3.44
C GLU A 345 -5.66 -29.23 -2.12
N ILE A 346 -6.84 -29.84 -2.20
CA ILE A 346 -7.54 -30.37 -1.05
C ILE A 346 -7.56 -31.89 -1.19
N HIS A 347 -6.96 -32.59 -0.22
CA HIS A 347 -6.92 -34.04 -0.20
C HIS A 347 -7.22 -34.54 1.20
N ASN A 348 -8.24 -35.41 1.35
CA ASN A 348 -8.64 -35.95 2.64
C ASN A 348 -8.84 -34.84 3.68
N GLY A 349 -9.44 -33.70 3.30
CA GLY A 349 -9.58 -32.48 4.11
C GLY A 349 -8.29 -31.88 4.69
N TRP A 350 -7.17 -32.05 3.98
CA TRP A 350 -5.92 -31.32 4.18
C TRP A 350 -5.66 -30.37 3.02
N ILE A 351 -5.18 -29.15 3.30
CA ILE A 351 -4.70 -28.21 2.28
C ILE A 351 -3.24 -28.49 1.97
N LEU A 352 -2.97 -28.81 0.70
CA LEU A 352 -1.67 -29.20 0.21
C LEU A 352 -1.12 -28.21 -0.81
N VAL A 353 0.20 -28.20 -0.93
CA VAL A 353 0.95 -27.60 -2.03
C VAL A 353 2.05 -28.58 -2.41
N ASP A 354 2.21 -28.87 -3.70
CA ASP A 354 3.18 -29.87 -4.20
C ASP A 354 3.03 -31.23 -3.48
N SER A 355 1.77 -31.66 -3.27
CA SER A 355 1.39 -32.88 -2.53
C SER A 355 1.91 -32.98 -1.08
N LYS A 356 2.29 -31.86 -0.47
CA LYS A 356 2.72 -31.76 0.94
C LYS A 356 1.77 -30.87 1.72
N LEU A 357 1.62 -31.13 3.02
CA LEU A 357 0.79 -30.33 3.90
C LEU A 357 1.35 -28.90 3.96
N LYS A 358 0.52 -27.91 3.63
CA LYS A 358 0.91 -26.51 3.77
C LYS A 358 0.84 -26.11 5.25
N THR A 359 1.95 -25.60 5.78
CA THR A 359 2.03 -25.01 7.12
C THR A 359 2.45 -23.54 7.02
N GLY A 360 2.18 -22.77 8.08
CA GLY A 360 2.61 -21.38 8.21
C GLY A 360 1.58 -20.49 8.88
N ASP A 361 1.99 -19.27 9.20
CA ASP A 361 1.11 -18.25 9.79
C ASP A 361 0.36 -17.47 8.70
N HIS A 362 -0.46 -16.48 9.07
CA HIS A 362 -1.16 -15.59 8.14
C HIS A 362 -0.71 -14.14 8.30
N LEU A 363 -0.46 -13.47 7.17
CA LEU A 363 -0.13 -12.05 7.13
C LEU A 363 -1.43 -11.23 7.12
N THR A 364 -1.62 -10.38 8.14
CA THR A 364 -2.73 -9.42 8.21
C THR A 364 -2.19 -8.01 8.01
N PRO A 365 -2.68 -7.26 7.00
CA PRO A 365 -2.17 -5.92 6.72
C PRO A 365 -2.64 -4.88 7.73
N THR A 366 -1.90 -3.78 7.85
CA THR A 366 -2.44 -2.57 8.49
C THR A 366 -3.35 -1.85 7.50
N TRP A 367 -4.64 -1.78 7.82
CA TRP A 367 -5.73 -1.32 6.93
C TRP A 367 -6.38 0.01 7.33
N TRP A 368 -5.95 0.62 8.43
CA TRP A 368 -6.54 1.84 8.99
C TRP A 368 -5.54 3.00 9.15
N ARG A 369 -4.23 2.69 9.23
CA ARG A 369 -3.17 3.68 9.44
C ARG A 369 -1.92 3.45 8.60
N GLY A 370 -1.26 4.53 8.22
CA GLY A 370 -0.07 4.53 7.38
C GLY A 370 0.60 5.90 7.32
N SER A 371 1.79 5.94 6.73
CA SER A 371 2.52 7.19 6.52
C SER A 371 3.33 7.12 5.23
N ILE A 372 3.46 8.26 4.54
CA ILE A 372 4.39 8.41 3.42
C ILE A 372 5.79 8.86 3.89
N GLN A 373 5.96 9.14 5.19
CA GLN A 373 7.23 9.58 5.74
C GLN A 373 8.21 8.39 5.76
N PRO A 374 9.39 8.49 5.13
CA PRO A 374 10.30 7.36 4.93
C PRO A 374 10.61 6.57 6.21
N ASP A 375 10.96 7.28 7.29
CA ASP A 375 11.37 6.67 8.57
C ASP A 375 10.26 5.88 9.28
N SER A 376 8.99 6.19 8.98
CA SER A 376 7.85 5.57 9.66
C SER A 376 7.05 4.62 8.78
N ALA A 377 7.14 4.74 7.45
CA ALA A 377 6.32 3.97 6.52
C ALA A 377 6.44 2.46 6.76
N MET A 378 7.67 1.94 6.87
CA MET A 378 7.93 0.50 7.04
C MET A 378 7.26 -0.09 8.29
N SER A 379 7.09 0.70 9.36
CA SER A 379 6.48 0.24 10.61
C SER A 379 5.01 -0.20 10.46
N PHE A 380 4.35 0.22 9.38
CA PHE A 380 2.96 -0.14 9.09
C PHE A 380 2.82 -1.44 8.27
N GLY A 381 3.94 -2.08 7.91
CA GLY A 381 3.98 -3.31 7.13
C GLY A 381 3.32 -3.19 5.75
N SER A 382 3.19 -4.32 5.07
CA SER A 382 2.55 -4.40 3.75
C SER A 382 1.03 -4.27 3.83
N SER A 383 0.46 -3.58 2.84
CA SER A 383 -0.98 -3.46 2.65
C SER A 383 -1.28 -3.25 1.17
N ILE A 384 -1.87 -4.25 0.54
CA ILE A 384 -1.95 -4.34 -0.93
C ILE A 384 -2.84 -3.25 -1.54
N SER A 385 -3.84 -2.76 -0.81
CA SER A 385 -4.68 -1.63 -1.23
C SER A 385 -4.08 -0.25 -0.91
N ARG A 386 -2.92 -0.20 -0.24
CA ARG A 386 -2.24 1.06 0.10
C ARG A 386 -1.50 1.60 -1.13
N TYR A 387 -1.75 2.86 -1.42
CA TYR A 387 -1.15 3.60 -2.52
C TYR A 387 -0.49 4.88 -2.01
N ALA A 388 0.83 4.97 -2.17
CA ALA A 388 1.62 6.18 -1.95
C ALA A 388 2.08 6.70 -3.32
N PRO A 389 1.50 7.80 -3.84
CA PRO A 389 1.81 8.30 -5.17
C PRO A 389 3.31 8.44 -5.43
N GLY A 390 3.79 7.76 -6.48
CA GLY A 390 5.19 7.83 -6.91
C GLY A 390 6.21 7.15 -5.99
N ARG A 391 5.79 6.53 -4.87
CA ARG A 391 6.69 5.90 -3.91
C ARG A 391 6.41 4.41 -3.78
N MET A 392 7.46 3.60 -3.92
CA MET A 392 7.40 2.14 -3.84
C MET A 392 8.17 1.61 -2.64
N GLY A 393 7.69 0.54 -2.02
CA GLY A 393 8.36 -0.14 -0.91
C GLY A 393 7.41 -0.51 0.24
N THR A 394 7.93 -1.29 1.19
CA THR A 394 7.16 -1.74 2.36
C THR A 394 6.63 -0.55 3.14
N GLY A 395 5.32 -0.53 3.37
CA GLY A 395 4.68 0.57 4.09
C GLY A 395 4.14 1.70 3.20
N LEU A 396 4.59 1.78 1.95
CA LEU A 396 4.21 2.77 0.94
C LEU A 396 3.28 2.10 -0.10
N THR A 397 3.59 2.19 -1.40
CA THR A 397 3.03 1.27 -2.40
C THR A 397 3.91 0.02 -2.44
N ASP A 398 3.46 -1.09 -1.86
CA ASP A 398 4.28 -2.30 -1.79
C ASP A 398 4.74 -2.82 -3.17
N ASP A 399 5.98 -3.31 -3.24
CA ASP A 399 6.43 -4.17 -4.32
C ASP A 399 5.92 -5.60 -4.08
N LEU A 400 5.14 -6.14 -5.02
CA LEU A 400 4.41 -7.40 -4.79
C LEU A 400 5.33 -8.62 -4.71
N ASP A 401 6.46 -8.60 -5.41
CA ASP A 401 7.47 -9.66 -5.33
C ASP A 401 8.16 -9.66 -3.95
N SER A 402 8.45 -8.48 -3.42
CA SER A 402 8.95 -8.29 -2.06
C SER A 402 7.96 -8.77 -1.01
N VAL A 403 6.65 -8.54 -1.20
CA VAL A 403 5.61 -9.09 -0.29
C VAL A 403 5.60 -10.62 -0.33
N ALA A 404 5.62 -11.23 -1.51
CA ALA A 404 5.65 -12.69 -1.62
C ALA A 404 6.92 -13.29 -1.01
N ASN A 405 8.07 -12.63 -1.18
CA ASN A 405 9.33 -13.03 -0.56
C ASN A 405 9.30 -12.90 0.96
N LEU A 406 8.74 -11.80 1.50
CA LEU A 406 8.51 -11.61 2.93
C LEU A 406 7.65 -12.75 3.48
N MET A 407 6.55 -13.09 2.80
CA MET A 407 5.69 -14.21 3.19
C MET A 407 6.45 -15.52 3.30
N ARG A 408 7.29 -15.83 2.32
CA ARG A 408 8.11 -17.06 2.35
C ARG A 408 9.17 -17.03 3.45
N GLN A 409 9.87 -15.90 3.64
CA GLN A 409 10.93 -15.76 4.63
C GLN A 409 10.40 -15.89 6.07
N HIS A 410 9.20 -15.36 6.32
CA HIS A 410 8.54 -15.43 7.63
C HIS A 410 7.60 -16.63 7.78
N ASN A 411 7.57 -17.54 6.81
CA ASN A 411 6.69 -18.71 6.80
C ASN A 411 5.20 -18.34 6.98
N PHE A 412 4.76 -17.28 6.32
CA PHE A 412 3.34 -16.99 6.14
C PHE A 412 2.78 -17.87 5.02
N ALA A 413 1.78 -18.67 5.32
CA ALA A 413 1.05 -19.50 4.36
C ALA A 413 0.03 -18.68 3.56
N SER A 414 -0.58 -17.67 4.18
CA SER A 414 -1.62 -16.86 3.55
C SER A 414 -1.48 -15.36 3.79
N TYR A 415 -2.08 -14.58 2.88
CA TYR A 415 -2.31 -13.15 3.01
C TYR A 415 -3.82 -12.92 3.16
N ASN A 416 -4.25 -12.22 4.22
CA ASN A 416 -5.65 -11.87 4.45
C ASN A 416 -5.94 -10.47 3.88
N HIS A 417 -6.93 -10.36 2.99
CA HIS A 417 -7.25 -9.09 2.33
C HIS A 417 -8.72 -8.72 2.45
N HIS A 418 -8.97 -7.45 2.79
CA HIS A 418 -10.22 -6.73 2.62
C HIS A 418 -9.92 -5.27 2.24
N TYR A 419 -10.91 -4.51 1.76
CA TYR A 419 -10.72 -3.08 1.48
C TYR A 419 -10.58 -2.24 2.76
N GLY A 420 -9.89 -1.09 2.68
CA GLY A 420 -9.58 -0.23 3.83
C GLY A 420 -10.77 0.58 4.35
N LEU A 421 -10.67 1.11 5.58
CA LEU A 421 -11.76 1.86 6.24
C LEU A 421 -12.20 3.11 5.46
N TRP A 422 -11.23 3.85 4.95
CA TRP A 422 -11.42 5.13 4.29
C TRP A 422 -10.27 5.38 3.33
N TYR A 423 -10.56 6.08 2.24
CA TYR A 423 -9.55 6.48 1.26
C TYR A 423 -8.55 7.49 1.82
N ASP A 424 -9.05 8.50 2.54
CA ASP A 424 -8.32 9.70 2.96
C ASP A 424 -7.80 9.59 4.40
N ARG A 425 -6.47 9.75 4.59
CA ARG A 425 -5.82 9.67 5.91
C ARG A 425 -6.25 10.76 6.87
N ARG A 426 -6.84 11.87 6.42
CA ARG A 426 -7.40 12.88 7.34
C ARG A 426 -8.41 12.25 8.31
N ARG A 427 -9.07 11.15 7.91
CA ARG A 427 -10.05 10.42 8.74
C ARG A 427 -9.46 9.64 9.92
N ASP A 428 -8.16 9.68 10.11
CA ASP A 428 -7.52 9.22 11.35
C ASP A 428 -8.03 9.90 12.62
N ASP A 429 -8.53 11.13 12.49
CA ASP A 429 -9.19 11.88 13.55
C ASP A 429 -10.53 11.28 13.99
N HIS A 430 -11.06 10.30 13.24
CA HIS A 430 -12.36 9.67 13.44
C HIS A 430 -13.54 10.66 13.43
N LEU A 431 -13.41 11.79 12.74
CA LEU A 431 -14.52 12.73 12.58
C LEU A 431 -15.54 12.21 11.57
N MET A 432 -16.81 12.53 11.77
CA MET A 432 -17.89 12.17 10.83
C MET A 432 -18.30 13.35 9.93
N VAL A 433 -17.66 14.51 10.09
CA VAL A 433 -17.98 15.72 9.33
C VAL A 433 -17.38 15.67 7.92
N ARG A 434 -18.02 16.40 7.00
CA ARG A 434 -17.55 16.56 5.62
C ARG A 434 -16.20 17.29 5.64
N ARG A 435 -15.27 16.87 4.77
CA ARG A 435 -14.02 17.60 4.59
C ARG A 435 -14.28 18.90 3.83
N ALA A 436 -13.62 19.98 4.25
CA ALA A 436 -13.82 21.30 3.66
C ALA A 436 -13.29 21.38 2.21
N THR A 437 -12.28 20.57 1.89
CA THR A 437 -11.57 20.60 0.61
C THR A 437 -11.19 19.19 0.17
N ALA A 438 -10.86 19.07 -1.12
CA ALA A 438 -10.29 17.88 -1.74
C ALA A 438 -8.82 17.61 -1.36
N GLU A 439 -8.25 18.28 -0.36
CA GLU A 439 -6.86 18.06 0.15
C GLU A 439 -6.73 16.72 0.91
N VAL A 440 -7.04 15.61 0.23
CA VAL A 440 -6.90 14.26 0.76
C VAL A 440 -5.43 13.95 1.05
N ALA A 441 -5.18 13.22 2.14
CA ALA A 441 -3.84 12.88 2.58
C ALA A 441 -3.50 11.40 2.31
N PRO A 442 -2.34 11.09 1.71
CA PRO A 442 -1.84 9.73 1.49
C PRO A 442 -1.08 9.18 2.71
N PRO A 443 -0.79 7.86 2.76
CA PRO A 443 -1.09 6.88 1.73
C PRO A 443 -2.58 6.62 1.60
N PHE A 444 -3.06 6.56 0.36
CA PHE A 444 -4.46 6.30 0.06
C PHE A 444 -4.76 4.81 0.25
N TYR A 445 -5.91 4.48 0.84
CA TYR A 445 -6.42 3.12 0.88
C TYR A 445 -7.47 2.96 -0.20
N GLU A 446 -7.02 2.52 -1.37
CA GLU A 446 -7.83 2.44 -2.57
C GLU A 446 -9.05 1.54 -2.35
N GLN A 447 -10.18 2.02 -2.85
CA GLN A 447 -11.47 1.36 -2.73
C GLN A 447 -11.76 0.56 -4.01
N PRO A 448 -12.58 -0.51 -3.95
CA PRO A 448 -12.83 -1.37 -5.11
C PRO A 448 -13.65 -0.72 -6.24
N PHE A 449 -14.21 0.47 -6.00
CA PHE A 449 -15.12 1.17 -6.91
C PHE A 449 -14.43 2.38 -7.55
N ALA A 450 -14.74 2.62 -8.83
CA ALA A 450 -14.23 3.77 -9.54
C ALA A 450 -14.94 5.06 -9.11
N ARG A 451 -14.20 6.17 -9.15
CA ARG A 451 -14.78 7.50 -9.05
C ARG A 451 -15.34 7.95 -10.39
N THR A 452 -16.37 8.79 -10.35
CA THR A 452 -17.15 9.22 -11.53
C THR A 452 -16.60 10.46 -12.21
N GLY A 453 -15.73 11.22 -11.53
CA GLY A 453 -15.36 12.57 -11.93
C GLY A 453 -16.46 13.62 -11.67
N GLN A 454 -17.64 13.20 -11.22
CA GLN A 454 -18.84 14.01 -11.05
C GLN A 454 -19.28 14.12 -9.58
N GLY A 455 -19.93 15.22 -9.24
CA GLY A 455 -20.37 15.49 -7.87
C GLY A 455 -19.21 15.64 -6.87
N THR A 456 -19.54 15.60 -5.58
CA THR A 456 -18.58 15.74 -4.49
C THR A 456 -18.95 14.82 -3.33
N ALA A 457 -18.08 13.86 -3.03
CA ALA A 457 -18.17 12.95 -1.90
C ALA A 457 -17.75 13.62 -0.59
N TRP A 458 -17.88 12.90 0.52
CA TRP A 458 -17.64 13.42 1.87
C TRP A 458 -16.19 13.80 2.16
N ASP A 459 -15.25 13.28 1.38
CA ASP A 459 -13.81 13.58 1.40
C ASP A 459 -13.41 14.77 0.51
N GLY A 460 -14.34 15.31 -0.29
CA GLY A 460 -14.12 16.42 -1.21
C GLY A 460 -13.74 16.02 -2.65
N LEU A 461 -13.53 14.73 -2.94
CA LEU A 461 -13.30 14.21 -4.29
C LEU A 461 -14.63 13.87 -4.99
N SER A 462 -14.62 13.38 -6.24
CA SER A 462 -15.87 13.00 -6.91
C SER A 462 -16.52 11.74 -6.33
N LEU A 463 -17.83 11.58 -6.58
CA LEU A 463 -18.62 10.44 -6.11
C LEU A 463 -18.16 9.13 -6.73
N TYR A 464 -18.35 8.01 -6.03
CA TYR A 464 -18.15 6.66 -6.55
C TYR A 464 -19.33 6.21 -7.44
N ASP A 465 -19.06 5.27 -8.33
CA ASP A 465 -20.07 4.44 -8.97
C ASP A 465 -19.84 2.98 -8.60
N LEU A 466 -20.73 2.43 -7.78
CA LEU A 466 -20.67 1.06 -7.27
C LEU A 466 -20.86 -0.01 -8.35
N THR A 467 -21.17 0.39 -9.59
CA THR A 467 -21.24 -0.50 -10.76
C THR A 467 -20.00 -0.43 -11.64
N LYS A 468 -19.03 0.45 -11.31
CA LYS A 468 -17.75 0.58 -12.00
C LYS A 468 -16.60 0.26 -11.07
N TRP A 469 -15.58 -0.39 -11.60
CA TRP A 469 -14.50 -0.97 -10.82
C TRP A 469 -13.24 -0.12 -10.85
N ASN A 470 -12.57 -0.01 -9.72
CA ASN A 470 -11.22 0.55 -9.65
C ASN A 470 -10.22 -0.48 -10.21
N THR A 471 -9.77 -0.27 -11.45
CA THR A 471 -8.91 -1.20 -12.17
C THR A 471 -7.57 -1.40 -11.45
N TRP A 472 -6.99 -0.35 -10.87
CA TRP A 472 -5.75 -0.44 -10.11
C TRP A 472 -5.90 -1.38 -8.91
N TYR A 473 -6.97 -1.22 -8.12
CA TYR A 473 -7.25 -2.06 -6.95
C TYR A 473 -7.35 -3.55 -7.34
N TRP A 474 -8.14 -3.86 -8.37
CA TRP A 474 -8.39 -5.24 -8.78
C TRP A 474 -7.20 -5.89 -9.47
N GLN A 475 -6.49 -5.17 -10.35
CA GLN A 475 -5.27 -5.67 -10.99
C GLN A 475 -4.18 -5.95 -9.96
N ARG A 476 -4.02 -5.05 -8.98
CA ARG A 476 -3.02 -5.22 -7.93
C ARG A 476 -3.27 -6.46 -7.07
N LEU A 477 -4.53 -6.74 -6.74
CA LEU A 477 -4.90 -7.99 -6.06
C LEU A 477 -4.67 -9.22 -6.93
N ARG A 478 -5.02 -9.15 -8.22
CA ARG A 478 -4.75 -10.26 -9.16
C ARG A 478 -3.26 -10.55 -9.25
N HIS A 479 -2.42 -9.52 -9.36
CA HIS A 479 -0.97 -9.68 -9.41
C HIS A 479 -0.38 -10.28 -8.13
N LEU A 480 -0.99 -10.03 -6.96
CA LEU A 480 -0.62 -10.75 -5.73
C LEU A 480 -1.08 -12.21 -5.80
N ALA A 481 -2.31 -12.47 -6.26
CA ALA A 481 -2.82 -13.83 -6.43
C ALA A 481 -1.94 -14.65 -7.40
N ASP A 482 -1.44 -14.04 -8.48
CA ASP A 482 -0.50 -14.67 -9.40
C ASP A 482 0.80 -15.08 -8.69
N ARG A 483 1.28 -14.28 -7.75
CA ARG A 483 2.47 -14.59 -6.93
C ARG A 483 2.16 -15.65 -5.89
N CYS A 484 0.95 -15.67 -5.35
CA CYS A 484 0.47 -16.74 -4.50
C CYS A 484 0.46 -18.08 -5.25
N ASP A 485 -0.05 -18.10 -6.48
CA ASP A 485 -0.02 -19.26 -7.38
C ASP A 485 1.42 -19.71 -7.69
N GLN A 486 2.34 -18.78 -7.93
CA GLN A 486 3.75 -19.07 -8.22
C GLN A 486 4.51 -19.69 -7.06
N HIS A 487 4.14 -19.32 -5.83
CA HIS A 487 4.92 -19.66 -4.64
C HIS A 487 4.21 -20.63 -3.69
N GLY A 488 3.01 -21.10 -4.05
CA GLY A 488 2.22 -21.97 -3.18
C GLY A 488 1.84 -21.26 -1.88
N LEU A 489 1.49 -19.98 -1.99
CA LEU A 489 0.88 -19.18 -0.93
C LEU A 489 -0.61 -19.04 -1.25
N MET A 490 -1.41 -18.60 -0.28
CA MET A 490 -2.85 -18.41 -0.44
C MET A 490 -3.26 -16.96 -0.24
N LEU A 491 -4.23 -16.49 -1.03
CA LEU A 491 -4.93 -15.23 -0.78
C LEU A 491 -6.29 -15.53 -0.16
N PHE A 492 -6.49 -15.11 1.09
CA PHE A 492 -7.80 -15.11 1.74
C PHE A 492 -8.48 -13.78 1.42
N HIS A 493 -9.40 -13.83 0.46
CA HIS A 493 -10.12 -12.66 -0.03
C HIS A 493 -11.44 -12.52 0.73
N GLU A 494 -11.45 -11.64 1.74
CA GLU A 494 -12.65 -11.27 2.48
C GLU A 494 -13.41 -10.21 1.68
N ASN A 495 -14.51 -10.62 1.04
CA ASN A 495 -15.23 -9.77 0.07
C ASN A 495 -15.73 -8.47 0.71
N TYR A 496 -16.20 -8.51 1.96
CA TYR A 496 -16.67 -7.33 2.67
C TYR A 496 -15.80 -7.02 3.90
N PHE A 497 -16.01 -5.83 4.47
CA PHE A 497 -15.42 -5.45 5.75
C PHE A 497 -16.51 -4.89 6.69
N GLN A 498 -17.03 -5.76 7.57
CA GLN A 498 -18.18 -5.42 8.42
C GLN A 498 -17.86 -4.32 9.45
N HIS A 499 -16.59 -4.13 9.78
CA HIS A 499 -16.15 -3.08 10.70
C HIS A 499 -16.65 -1.68 10.27
N ASN A 500 -16.84 -1.45 8.97
CA ASN A 500 -17.32 -0.19 8.40
C ASN A 500 -18.76 0.16 8.78
N ILE A 501 -19.56 -0.83 9.21
CA ILE A 501 -21.01 -0.66 9.40
C ILE A 501 -21.49 -0.92 10.84
N LEU A 502 -20.58 -1.26 11.78
CA LEU A 502 -20.93 -1.57 13.18
C LEU A 502 -20.03 -0.93 14.25
N GLU A 503 -18.79 -0.53 13.92
CA GLU A 503 -17.83 -0.11 14.93
C GLU A 503 -17.78 1.40 15.14
N ALA A 504 -17.54 2.22 14.11
CA ALA A 504 -17.49 3.67 14.28
C ALA A 504 -18.12 4.42 13.11
N GLY A 505 -18.77 5.54 13.41
CA GLY A 505 -19.41 6.39 12.41
C GLY A 505 -18.43 6.94 11.38
N ALA A 506 -17.18 7.18 11.78
CA ALA A 506 -16.12 7.63 10.88
C ALA A 506 -15.82 6.64 9.75
N HIS A 507 -15.96 5.33 9.99
CA HIS A 507 -15.75 4.30 8.97
C HIS A 507 -16.85 4.37 7.89
N TRP A 508 -18.06 4.72 8.29
CA TRP A 508 -19.20 4.89 7.38
C TRP A 508 -19.18 6.25 6.67
N ALA A 509 -18.64 7.29 7.30
CA ALA A 509 -18.69 8.67 6.80
C ALA A 509 -18.16 8.80 5.37
N ASP A 510 -17.04 8.14 5.07
CA ASP A 510 -16.37 8.12 3.76
C ASP A 510 -16.60 6.81 2.97
N SER A 511 -17.45 5.91 3.48
CA SER A 511 -17.73 4.62 2.83
C SER A 511 -18.31 4.84 1.43
N PRO A 512 -17.81 4.14 0.38
CA PRO A 512 -18.41 4.19 -0.96
C PRO A 512 -19.88 3.78 -0.95
N TRP A 513 -20.29 2.90 -0.03
CA TRP A 513 -21.66 2.41 0.08
C TRP A 513 -22.65 3.44 0.65
N ARG A 514 -22.16 4.57 1.19
CA ARG A 514 -23.00 5.61 1.75
C ARG A 514 -23.64 6.45 0.62
N PRO A 515 -24.95 6.79 0.68
CA PRO A 515 -25.63 7.54 -0.39
C PRO A 515 -24.96 8.88 -0.71
N ALA A 516 -24.40 9.56 0.28
CA ALA A 516 -23.67 10.81 0.08
C ALA A 516 -22.36 10.67 -0.72
N ASN A 517 -21.86 9.46 -0.93
CA ASN A 517 -20.56 9.16 -1.55
C ASN A 517 -20.68 8.43 -2.89
N ASN A 518 -21.89 8.04 -3.33
CA ASN A 518 -22.07 7.33 -4.60
C ASN A 518 -23.28 7.83 -5.40
N VAL A 519 -23.31 7.48 -6.69
CA VAL A 519 -24.40 7.83 -7.60
C VAL A 519 -25.53 6.79 -7.66
N ASN A 520 -25.41 5.68 -6.95
CA ASN A 520 -26.24 4.48 -7.10
C ASN A 520 -27.50 4.47 -6.24
N GLN A 521 -27.81 5.57 -5.53
CA GLN A 521 -29.04 5.74 -4.75
C GLN A 521 -29.27 4.61 -3.72
N THR A 522 -28.22 4.17 -3.03
CA THR A 522 -28.30 3.13 -1.99
C THR A 522 -29.34 3.48 -0.91
N PRO A 523 -30.11 2.52 -0.36
CA PRO A 523 -31.27 2.79 0.51
C PRO A 523 -30.91 3.03 1.99
N PHE A 524 -29.76 3.67 2.25
CA PHE A 524 -29.33 3.99 3.61
C PHE A 524 -29.85 5.37 4.03
N PRO A 525 -30.18 5.57 5.32
CA PRO A 525 -30.67 6.86 5.81
C PRO A 525 -29.60 7.97 5.74
N GLU A 526 -30.03 9.16 5.33
CA GLU A 526 -29.27 10.41 5.45
C GLU A 526 -30.11 11.45 6.22
N PRO A 527 -29.51 12.24 7.15
CA PRO A 527 -28.13 12.11 7.63
C PRO A 527 -27.89 10.75 8.30
N ALA A 528 -26.66 10.25 8.21
CA ALA A 528 -26.29 8.96 8.78
C ALA A 528 -26.66 8.87 10.28
N PRO A 529 -27.31 7.78 10.74
CA PRO A 529 -27.86 7.67 12.09
C PRO A 529 -26.78 7.29 13.10
N TYR A 530 -25.88 8.24 13.39
CA TYR A 530 -24.82 8.04 14.38
C TYR A 530 -25.39 7.93 15.80
N VAL A 531 -24.82 7.04 16.60
CA VAL A 531 -25.18 6.85 18.01
C VAL A 531 -24.10 7.47 18.89
N GLY A 532 -24.48 8.47 19.69
CA GLY A 532 -23.60 9.14 20.65
C GLY A 532 -22.34 9.74 20.01
N ASP A 533 -22.47 10.32 18.81
CA ASP A 533 -21.40 10.93 18.02
C ASP A 533 -20.15 10.06 17.83
N LYS A 534 -20.31 8.73 17.85
CA LYS A 534 -19.19 7.80 17.71
C LYS A 534 -19.52 6.54 16.94
N ARG A 535 -20.68 5.95 17.17
CA ARG A 535 -21.03 4.61 16.69
C ARG A 535 -22.00 4.68 15.52
N ILE A 536 -22.10 3.57 14.79
CA ILE A 536 -23.08 3.36 13.73
C ILE A 536 -23.49 1.89 13.72
N PHE A 537 -24.75 1.61 13.40
CA PHE A 537 -25.31 0.26 13.37
C PHE A 537 -26.14 0.06 12.10
N LEU A 538 -25.47 -0.27 11.00
CA LEU A 538 -26.09 -0.41 9.67
C LEU A 538 -26.12 -1.85 9.14
N ALA A 539 -25.54 -2.83 9.84
CA ALA A 539 -25.49 -4.21 9.35
C ALA A 539 -26.85 -4.79 8.96
N HIS A 540 -27.89 -4.59 9.76
CA HIS A 540 -29.25 -5.04 9.44
C HIS A 540 -29.80 -4.51 8.11
N ARG A 541 -29.39 -3.31 7.68
CA ARG A 541 -29.77 -2.74 6.37
C ARG A 541 -28.80 -3.15 5.28
N PHE A 542 -27.52 -3.19 5.59
CA PHE A 542 -26.47 -3.54 4.64
C PHE A 542 -26.62 -4.97 4.16
N TYR A 543 -27.04 -5.90 5.03
CA TYR A 543 -27.25 -7.29 4.66
C TYR A 543 -28.70 -7.63 4.28
N ASP A 544 -29.57 -6.63 4.13
CA ASP A 544 -30.97 -6.83 3.71
C ASP A 544 -31.09 -7.03 2.20
N ILE A 545 -31.09 -8.29 1.79
CA ILE A 545 -31.26 -8.71 0.39
C ILE A 545 -32.68 -8.54 -0.14
N SER A 546 -33.66 -8.14 0.69
CA SER A 546 -35.01 -7.83 0.21
C SER A 546 -35.06 -6.50 -0.54
N GLN A 547 -34.11 -5.59 -0.28
CA GLN A 547 -33.96 -4.32 -0.98
C GLN A 547 -33.41 -4.55 -2.41
N PRO A 548 -34.18 -4.31 -3.49
CA PRO A 548 -33.78 -4.71 -4.84
C PRO A 548 -32.48 -4.06 -5.32
N VAL A 549 -32.34 -2.75 -5.10
CA VAL A 549 -31.14 -1.99 -5.49
C VAL A 549 -29.89 -2.54 -4.80
N LEU A 550 -29.98 -2.75 -3.48
CA LEU A 550 -28.85 -3.24 -2.68
C LEU A 550 -28.51 -4.69 -3.02
N ARG A 551 -29.53 -5.54 -3.25
CA ARG A 551 -29.35 -6.92 -3.70
C ARG A 551 -28.58 -6.99 -5.02
N ASP A 552 -28.91 -6.13 -5.98
CA ASP A 552 -28.25 -6.12 -7.29
C ASP A 552 -26.81 -5.60 -7.18
N LEU A 553 -26.57 -4.58 -6.34
CA LEU A 553 -25.22 -4.10 -6.04
C LEU A 553 -24.37 -5.18 -5.36
N HIS A 554 -24.90 -5.90 -4.37
CA HIS A 554 -24.19 -7.02 -3.75
C HIS A 554 -23.90 -8.14 -4.74
N ARG A 555 -24.88 -8.51 -5.57
CA ARG A 555 -24.69 -9.53 -6.62
C ARG A 555 -23.56 -9.15 -7.55
N ASN A 556 -23.56 -7.92 -8.07
CA ASN A 556 -22.52 -7.43 -8.98
C ASN A 556 -21.15 -7.39 -8.31
N TYR A 557 -21.08 -6.91 -7.07
CA TYR A 557 -19.83 -6.84 -6.32
C TYR A 557 -19.27 -8.22 -5.99
N ILE A 558 -20.10 -9.17 -5.55
CA ILE A 558 -19.69 -10.57 -5.33
C ILE A 558 -19.14 -11.14 -6.64
N ARG A 559 -19.86 -11.00 -7.75
CA ARG A 559 -19.41 -11.50 -9.06
C ARG A 559 -18.10 -10.85 -9.52
N GLN A 560 -17.86 -9.58 -9.20
CA GLN A 560 -16.57 -8.94 -9.46
C GLN A 560 -15.45 -9.56 -8.61
N CYS A 561 -15.70 -9.84 -7.33
CA CYS A 561 -14.75 -10.55 -6.46
C CYS A 561 -14.37 -11.90 -7.07
N LEU A 562 -15.32 -12.65 -7.64
CA LEU A 562 -15.05 -13.94 -8.29
C LEU A 562 -14.32 -13.76 -9.63
N SER A 563 -14.85 -12.90 -10.49
CA SER A 563 -14.35 -12.70 -11.85
C SER A 563 -12.92 -12.17 -11.87
N ASN A 564 -12.52 -11.40 -10.86
CA ASN A 564 -11.15 -10.89 -10.78
C ASN A 564 -10.10 -12.00 -10.60
N PHE A 565 -10.47 -13.13 -10.01
CA PHE A 565 -9.55 -14.24 -9.70
C PHE A 565 -9.91 -15.54 -10.44
N ALA A 566 -10.73 -15.48 -11.49
CA ALA A 566 -11.24 -16.66 -12.20
C ALA A 566 -10.16 -17.54 -12.85
N GLU A 567 -8.94 -17.03 -13.00
CA GLU A 567 -7.77 -17.74 -13.51
C GLU A 567 -6.83 -18.21 -12.39
N ASN A 568 -6.97 -17.69 -11.16
CA ASN A 568 -6.09 -18.00 -10.05
C ASN A 568 -6.51 -19.27 -9.32
N GLN A 569 -5.54 -20.05 -8.82
CA GLN A 569 -5.79 -21.36 -8.21
C GLN A 569 -5.71 -21.34 -6.68
N ASN A 570 -5.07 -20.32 -6.10
CA ASN A 570 -4.78 -20.25 -4.67
C ASN A 570 -5.53 -19.10 -3.97
N VAL A 571 -6.76 -18.79 -4.42
CA VAL A 571 -7.61 -17.76 -3.82
C VAL A 571 -8.80 -18.41 -3.10
N ILE A 572 -8.94 -18.11 -1.81
CA ILE A 572 -10.07 -18.55 -0.97
C ILE A 572 -10.99 -17.36 -0.75
N GLN A 573 -12.23 -17.46 -1.23
CA GLN A 573 -13.25 -16.44 -1.07
C GLN A 573 -13.93 -16.61 0.29
N LEU A 574 -13.96 -15.53 1.07
CA LEU A 574 -14.67 -15.45 2.35
C LEU A 574 -15.72 -14.34 2.29
N THR A 575 -16.80 -14.49 3.06
CA THR A 575 -17.88 -13.49 3.06
C THR A 575 -17.38 -12.12 3.50
N SER A 576 -16.80 -11.97 4.69
CA SER A 576 -16.43 -10.66 5.23
C SER A 576 -15.42 -10.76 6.36
N ALA A 577 -14.58 -9.73 6.48
CA ALA A 577 -13.76 -9.48 7.64
C ALA A 577 -14.62 -8.96 8.80
N GLU A 578 -14.35 -9.44 10.02
CA GLU A 578 -15.13 -9.15 11.22
C GLU A 578 -16.63 -9.49 11.10
N PHE A 579 -16.97 -10.57 10.39
CA PHE A 579 -18.36 -10.95 10.11
C PHE A 579 -19.12 -11.46 11.34
N SER A 580 -20.29 -10.86 11.56
CA SER A 580 -21.32 -11.32 12.50
C SER A 580 -22.73 -11.10 11.90
N GLY A 581 -22.80 -11.10 10.57
CA GLY A 581 -24.02 -10.89 9.81
C GLY A 581 -24.99 -12.06 9.90
N PRO A 582 -26.18 -11.92 9.29
CA PRO A 582 -27.26 -12.89 9.34
C PRO A 582 -27.04 -14.08 8.41
N LEU A 583 -27.77 -15.18 8.65
CA LEU A 583 -27.72 -16.41 7.83
C LEU A 583 -28.13 -16.16 6.39
N GLU A 584 -29.21 -15.40 6.20
CA GLU A 584 -29.84 -15.11 4.91
C GLU A 584 -28.86 -14.44 3.94
N PHE A 585 -27.91 -13.65 4.44
CA PHE A 585 -26.89 -13.04 3.61
C PHE A 585 -25.79 -14.02 3.20
N VAL A 586 -25.40 -14.96 4.07
CA VAL A 586 -24.44 -16.02 3.72
C VAL A 586 -25.05 -16.97 2.70
N GLU A 587 -26.34 -17.30 2.85
CA GLU A 587 -27.10 -18.06 1.86
C GLU A 587 -27.09 -17.37 0.49
N PHE A 588 -27.43 -16.08 0.45
CA PHE A 588 -27.40 -15.28 -0.77
C PHE A 588 -26.01 -15.20 -1.40
N TRP A 589 -24.96 -15.06 -0.57
CA TRP A 589 -23.59 -15.00 -1.03
C TRP A 589 -23.16 -16.32 -1.69
N ILE A 590 -23.44 -17.47 -1.06
CA ILE A 590 -23.17 -18.80 -1.63
C ILE A 590 -24.00 -19.02 -2.90
N ASP A 591 -25.30 -18.70 -2.87
CA ASP A 591 -26.19 -18.90 -4.02
C ASP A 591 -25.74 -18.06 -5.23
N THR A 592 -25.20 -16.85 -4.99
CA THR A 592 -24.63 -15.99 -6.04
C THR A 592 -23.35 -16.58 -6.62
N ILE A 593 -22.50 -17.20 -5.80
CA ILE A 593 -21.29 -17.90 -6.25
C ILE A 593 -21.69 -19.09 -7.13
N VAL A 594 -22.56 -19.97 -6.63
CA VAL A 594 -23.04 -21.14 -7.37
C VAL A 594 -23.65 -20.75 -8.71
N GLN A 595 -24.44 -19.67 -8.76
CA GLN A 595 -24.99 -19.15 -10.01
C GLN A 595 -23.87 -18.69 -10.97
N TRP A 596 -22.87 -17.96 -10.46
CA TRP A 596 -21.74 -17.51 -11.28
C TRP A 596 -20.91 -18.67 -11.82
N GLU A 597 -20.66 -19.71 -11.02
CA GLU A 597 -19.92 -20.91 -11.46
C GLU A 597 -20.68 -21.65 -12.57
N GLN A 598 -22.00 -21.79 -12.43
CA GLN A 598 -22.86 -22.40 -13.45
C GLN A 598 -22.88 -21.62 -14.77
N GLU A 599 -22.90 -20.29 -14.70
CA GLU A 599 -22.95 -19.42 -15.87
C GLU A 599 -21.59 -19.31 -16.59
N THR A 600 -20.49 -19.41 -15.86
CA THR A 600 -19.13 -19.19 -16.41
C THR A 600 -18.35 -20.48 -16.66
N GLY A 601 -18.77 -21.60 -16.06
CA GLY A 601 -18.03 -22.86 -16.08
C GLY A 601 -16.70 -22.80 -15.30
N ARG A 602 -16.52 -21.78 -14.46
CA ARG A 602 -15.34 -21.60 -13.60
C ARG A 602 -15.70 -21.99 -12.18
N ASN A 603 -14.73 -22.52 -11.44
CA ASN A 603 -14.88 -22.85 -10.03
C ASN A 603 -14.03 -21.92 -9.17
N VAL A 604 -14.49 -21.61 -7.97
CA VAL A 604 -13.74 -20.87 -6.95
C VAL A 604 -13.62 -21.70 -5.68
N THR A 605 -12.62 -21.42 -4.84
CA THR A 605 -12.57 -22.03 -3.50
C THR A 605 -13.36 -21.17 -2.52
N VAL A 606 -14.41 -21.74 -1.93
CA VAL A 606 -15.31 -21.06 -1.00
C VAL A 606 -14.98 -21.45 0.45
N GLY A 607 -14.56 -20.48 1.25
CA GLY A 607 -14.37 -20.64 2.68
C GLY A 607 -15.56 -20.11 3.49
N LEU A 608 -16.13 -20.96 4.33
CA LEU A 608 -17.21 -20.61 5.24
C LEU A 608 -16.63 -20.09 6.57
N SER A 609 -16.58 -18.77 6.72
CA SER A 609 -16.13 -18.08 7.94
C SER A 609 -17.24 -17.20 8.50
N CYS A 610 -17.96 -17.68 9.51
CA CYS A 610 -19.09 -16.99 10.12
C CYS A 610 -19.33 -17.46 11.57
N PRO A 611 -20.22 -16.79 12.34
CA PRO A 611 -20.60 -17.26 13.67
C PRO A 611 -21.17 -18.68 13.64
N LYS A 612 -20.95 -19.47 14.71
CA LYS A 612 -21.22 -20.92 14.72
C LYS A 612 -22.65 -21.28 14.32
N ASN A 613 -23.66 -20.55 14.80
CA ASN A 613 -25.06 -20.83 14.46
C ASN A 613 -25.36 -20.67 12.96
N VAL A 614 -24.71 -19.72 12.30
CA VAL A 614 -24.80 -19.51 10.85
C VAL A 614 -24.00 -20.59 10.11
N GLN A 615 -22.79 -20.90 10.62
CA GLN A 615 -21.91 -21.91 10.05
C GLN A 615 -22.58 -23.30 10.06
N ASP A 616 -23.15 -23.70 11.19
CA ASP A 616 -23.87 -24.97 11.34
C ASP A 616 -25.10 -25.02 10.43
N ALA A 617 -25.89 -23.94 10.33
CA ALA A 617 -27.06 -23.91 9.45
C ALA A 617 -26.72 -24.11 7.96
N ILE A 618 -25.63 -23.49 7.48
CA ILE A 618 -25.15 -23.68 6.09
C ILE A 618 -24.62 -25.11 5.88
N LEU A 619 -23.88 -25.65 6.86
CA LEU A 619 -23.33 -27.00 6.78
C LEU A 619 -24.42 -28.08 6.90
N ASP A 620 -25.55 -27.78 7.54
CA ASP A 620 -26.69 -28.68 7.64
C ASP A 620 -27.57 -28.66 6.37
N ASP A 621 -27.49 -27.61 5.53
CA ASP A 621 -28.12 -27.54 4.22
C ASP A 621 -27.30 -28.33 3.17
N PRO A 622 -27.77 -29.51 2.70
CA PRO A 622 -27.00 -30.33 1.76
C PRO A 622 -26.77 -29.67 0.40
N LYS A 623 -27.59 -28.69 0.01
CA LYS A 623 -27.45 -27.96 -1.26
C LYS A 623 -26.27 -27.00 -1.16
N ARG A 624 -26.24 -26.16 -0.13
CA ARG A 624 -25.20 -25.13 0.03
C ARG A 624 -23.89 -25.68 0.58
N ARG A 625 -23.92 -26.70 1.44
CA ARG A 625 -22.71 -27.39 1.91
C ARG A 625 -21.82 -27.88 0.77
N LYS A 626 -22.40 -28.30 -0.37
CA LYS A 626 -21.62 -28.76 -1.55
C LYS A 626 -20.76 -27.67 -2.17
N ALA A 627 -21.12 -26.41 -1.96
CA ALA A 627 -20.36 -25.26 -2.42
C ALA A 627 -19.37 -24.74 -1.37
N VAL A 628 -19.16 -25.45 -0.26
CA VAL A 628 -18.20 -25.08 0.80
C VAL A 628 -16.98 -25.99 0.68
N ASP A 629 -15.85 -25.41 0.27
CA ASP A 629 -14.58 -26.12 0.13
C ASP A 629 -13.72 -26.06 1.39
N LEU A 630 -13.97 -25.09 2.27
CA LEU A 630 -13.19 -24.88 3.50
C LEU A 630 -14.07 -24.37 4.63
N ILE A 631 -13.87 -24.91 5.84
CA ILE A 631 -14.55 -24.45 7.06
C ILE A 631 -13.54 -23.66 7.88
N ASP A 632 -13.80 -22.38 8.13
CA ASP A 632 -12.92 -21.51 8.90
C ASP A 632 -13.50 -21.20 10.28
N ILE A 633 -12.78 -21.60 11.34
CA ILE A 633 -13.15 -21.31 12.72
C ILE A 633 -12.47 -20.00 13.13
N ARG A 634 -13.22 -18.90 13.06
CA ARG A 634 -12.70 -17.55 13.36
C ARG A 634 -13.52 -16.77 14.41
N TYR A 635 -14.82 -17.01 14.46
CA TYR A 635 -15.78 -16.23 15.24
C TYR A 635 -16.34 -16.95 16.48
N TRP A 636 -15.86 -18.16 16.75
CA TRP A 636 -16.28 -18.98 17.87
C TRP A 636 -15.13 -19.91 18.30
N THR A 637 -15.15 -20.38 19.55
CA THR A 637 -14.18 -21.38 20.05
C THR A 637 -14.68 -22.04 21.33
N TYR A 638 -14.18 -23.24 21.65
CA TYR A 638 -14.22 -23.74 23.02
C TYR A 638 -13.16 -23.03 23.87
N THR A 639 -13.52 -22.72 25.11
CA THR A 639 -12.65 -22.08 26.11
C THR A 639 -12.03 -23.13 27.04
N ASP A 640 -11.04 -22.71 27.85
CA ASP A 640 -10.27 -23.62 28.72
C ASP A 640 -11.12 -24.32 29.80
N ASN A 641 -12.21 -23.68 30.27
CA ASN A 641 -13.22 -24.30 31.14
C ASN A 641 -14.20 -25.21 30.39
N LYS A 642 -13.92 -25.57 29.13
CA LYS A 642 -14.70 -26.44 28.25
C LYS A 642 -16.06 -25.87 27.81
N GLU A 643 -16.34 -24.60 28.10
CA GLU A 643 -17.52 -23.88 27.62
C GLU A 643 -17.37 -23.46 26.15
N LEU A 644 -18.50 -23.21 25.49
CA LEU A 644 -18.54 -22.77 24.10
C LEU A 644 -18.74 -21.25 24.03
N PHE A 645 -17.76 -20.53 23.48
CA PHE A 645 -17.94 -19.16 23.05
C PHE A 645 -18.42 -19.17 21.59
N ALA A 646 -19.71 -18.95 21.38
CA ALA A 646 -20.35 -18.94 20.07
C ALA A 646 -21.38 -17.80 20.01
N PRO A 647 -20.96 -16.56 19.70
CA PRO A 647 -21.90 -15.46 19.50
C PRO A 647 -22.86 -15.78 18.34
N GLU A 648 -24.09 -15.30 18.44
CA GLU A 648 -25.08 -15.49 17.37
C GLU A 648 -24.89 -14.48 16.24
N GLY A 649 -24.92 -14.95 15.00
CA GLY A 649 -25.00 -14.11 13.81
C GLY A 649 -26.31 -13.30 13.73
N GLY A 650 -26.27 -12.18 13.03
CA GLY A 650 -27.44 -11.32 12.80
C GLY A 650 -27.84 -10.44 13.99
N ARG A 651 -27.04 -10.43 15.07
CA ARG A 651 -27.31 -9.62 16.28
C ARG A 651 -26.80 -8.18 16.21
N ASN A 652 -26.22 -7.76 15.08
CA ASN A 652 -25.72 -6.40 14.85
C ASN A 652 -24.66 -5.93 15.87
N LEU A 653 -23.81 -6.85 16.32
CA LEU A 653 -22.70 -6.55 17.21
C LEU A 653 -21.38 -6.98 16.55
N ALA A 654 -20.37 -6.12 16.60
CA ALA A 654 -19.04 -6.46 16.10
C ALA A 654 -18.41 -7.59 16.96
N PRO A 655 -17.51 -8.43 16.42
CA PRO A 655 -16.88 -9.51 17.18
C PRO A 655 -16.24 -9.04 18.50
N ARG A 656 -15.56 -7.89 18.49
CA ARG A 656 -14.97 -7.28 19.69
C ARG A 656 -16.01 -6.88 20.74
N GLN A 657 -17.21 -6.50 20.33
CA GLN A 657 -18.32 -6.20 21.25
C GLN A 657 -18.84 -7.48 21.92
N HIS A 658 -18.98 -8.57 21.17
CA HIS A 658 -19.34 -9.87 21.73
C HIS A 658 -18.31 -10.35 22.77
N VAL A 659 -17.01 -10.27 22.47
CA VAL A 659 -15.95 -10.65 23.42
C VAL A 659 -16.03 -9.82 24.71
N ARG A 660 -16.31 -8.51 24.62
CA ARG A 660 -16.45 -7.63 25.80
C ARG A 660 -17.69 -7.97 26.64
N GLN A 661 -18.79 -8.35 26.01
CA GLN A 661 -20.04 -8.71 26.70
C GLN A 661 -19.94 -10.08 27.36
N LEU A 662 -19.49 -11.09 26.62
CA LEU A 662 -19.46 -12.48 27.05
C LEU A 662 -18.22 -12.84 27.87
N ARG A 663 -17.15 -12.01 27.80
CA ARG A 663 -15.90 -12.14 28.56
C ARG A 663 -15.36 -13.58 28.60
N PRO A 664 -15.19 -14.24 27.44
CA PRO A 664 -14.74 -15.63 27.41
C PRO A 664 -13.37 -15.78 28.08
N LYS A 665 -13.14 -16.94 28.71
CA LYS A 665 -11.80 -17.36 29.12
C LYS A 665 -10.93 -17.59 27.88
N SER A 666 -9.61 -17.65 28.09
CA SER A 666 -8.69 -18.06 27.03
C SER A 666 -8.94 -19.50 26.61
N THR A 667 -8.35 -19.91 25.50
CA THR A 667 -8.32 -21.31 25.05
C THR A 667 -7.17 -22.08 25.69
N SER A 668 -7.21 -23.40 25.55
CA SER A 668 -6.08 -24.29 25.81
C SER A 668 -5.87 -25.23 24.62
N PHE A 669 -4.77 -26.00 24.63
CA PHE A 669 -4.48 -26.99 23.60
C PHE A 669 -5.69 -27.90 23.35
N SER A 670 -6.30 -28.40 24.43
CA SER A 670 -7.45 -29.29 24.37
C SER A 670 -8.69 -28.63 23.75
N SER A 671 -8.90 -27.34 24.00
CA SER A 671 -10.07 -26.62 23.51
C SER A 671 -9.95 -26.30 22.02
N ILE A 672 -8.73 -25.98 21.55
CA ILE A 672 -8.43 -25.80 20.11
C ILE A 672 -8.60 -27.13 19.37
N VAL A 673 -8.01 -28.23 19.87
CA VAL A 673 -8.19 -29.57 19.28
C VAL A 673 -9.67 -29.92 19.18
N ARG A 674 -10.44 -29.67 20.25
CA ARG A 674 -11.89 -29.95 20.26
C ARG A 674 -12.63 -29.14 19.20
N SER A 675 -12.38 -27.83 19.09
CA SER A 675 -13.02 -26.96 18.11
C SER A 675 -12.77 -27.44 16.67
N VAL A 676 -11.53 -27.75 16.34
CA VAL A 676 -11.16 -28.21 14.99
C VAL A 676 -11.70 -29.61 14.72
N ARG A 677 -11.54 -30.53 15.68
CA ARG A 677 -11.95 -31.93 15.55
C ARG A 677 -13.45 -32.10 15.37
N GLU A 678 -14.27 -31.23 15.96
CA GLU A 678 -15.73 -31.25 15.81
C GLU A 678 -16.13 -31.21 14.33
N TYR A 679 -15.65 -30.21 13.57
CA TYR A 679 -15.96 -30.12 12.15
C TYR A 679 -15.19 -31.13 11.31
N ARG A 680 -13.94 -31.42 11.66
CA ARG A 680 -13.12 -32.40 10.95
C ARG A 680 -13.76 -33.79 10.93
N MET A 681 -14.31 -34.24 12.06
CA MET A 681 -14.97 -35.55 12.14
C MET A 681 -16.33 -35.58 11.43
N ARG A 682 -17.04 -34.45 11.44
CA ARG A 682 -18.35 -34.32 10.80
C ARG A 682 -18.24 -34.19 9.27
N PHE A 683 -17.17 -33.56 8.78
CA PHE A 683 -16.91 -33.28 7.37
C PHE A 683 -15.47 -33.70 6.99
N PRO A 684 -15.17 -35.02 6.93
CA PRO A 684 -13.79 -35.52 6.81
C PRO A 684 -13.10 -35.18 5.48
N GLN A 685 -13.84 -34.76 4.45
CA GLN A 685 -13.27 -34.36 3.17
C GLN A 685 -13.06 -32.84 3.05
N THR A 686 -13.59 -32.05 3.98
CA THR A 686 -13.52 -30.60 3.96
C THR A 686 -12.44 -30.13 4.94
N PRO A 687 -11.42 -29.37 4.51
CA PRO A 687 -10.42 -28.81 5.39
C PRO A 687 -11.02 -27.83 6.40
N VAL A 688 -10.48 -27.88 7.62
CA VAL A 688 -10.85 -26.98 8.71
C VAL A 688 -9.65 -26.11 9.05
N THR A 689 -9.79 -24.78 8.95
CA THR A 689 -8.79 -23.82 9.46
C THR A 689 -9.23 -23.25 10.80
N TYR A 690 -8.26 -22.75 11.57
CA TYR A 690 -8.52 -22.17 12.89
C TYR A 690 -7.75 -20.85 13.02
N TYR A 691 -8.50 -19.74 12.93
CA TYR A 691 -8.00 -18.37 13.09
C TYR A 691 -8.78 -17.63 14.18
N ALA A 692 -9.27 -18.36 15.18
CA ALA A 692 -10.06 -17.79 16.26
C ALA A 692 -9.27 -16.75 17.07
N ASP A 693 -7.94 -16.75 17.04
CA ASP A 693 -7.11 -15.73 17.69
C ASP A 693 -7.36 -14.31 17.13
N MET A 694 -7.88 -14.19 15.91
CA MET A 694 -8.18 -12.88 15.30
C MET A 694 -9.34 -12.17 16.00
N TYR A 695 -10.38 -12.91 16.41
CA TYR A 695 -11.64 -12.34 16.91
C TYR A 695 -12.18 -12.98 18.20
N CYS A 696 -11.55 -14.03 18.70
CA CYS A 696 -11.80 -14.68 19.97
C CYS A 696 -10.56 -14.57 20.87
N ARG A 697 -10.73 -14.86 22.16
CA ARG A 697 -9.60 -14.93 23.09
C ARG A 697 -8.91 -16.30 22.96
N SER A 698 -8.09 -16.48 21.93
CA SER A 698 -7.42 -17.75 21.64
C SER A 698 -5.93 -17.59 21.31
N ASP A 699 -5.13 -18.61 21.64
CA ASP A 699 -3.72 -18.69 21.26
C ASP A 699 -3.55 -19.31 19.85
N ARG A 700 -2.45 -18.97 19.17
CA ARG A 700 -2.06 -19.56 17.87
C ARG A 700 -1.25 -20.85 18.07
N ASN A 701 -1.88 -21.94 18.47
CA ASN A 701 -1.18 -23.23 18.65
C ASN A 701 -1.30 -24.14 17.41
N GLY A 702 -0.28 -24.14 16.55
CA GLY A 702 -0.27 -24.93 15.31
C GLY A 702 -0.36 -26.45 15.53
N TRP A 703 0.26 -26.99 16.58
CA TRP A 703 0.14 -28.41 16.90
C TRP A 703 -1.28 -28.78 17.35
N ALA A 704 -1.96 -27.92 18.12
CA ALA A 704 -3.35 -28.17 18.52
C ALA A 704 -4.28 -28.20 17.30
N VAL A 705 -4.06 -27.29 16.33
CA VAL A 705 -4.79 -27.30 15.06
C VAL A 705 -4.52 -28.58 14.28
N LEU A 706 -3.24 -28.96 14.11
CA LEU A 706 -2.85 -30.19 13.42
C LEU A 706 -3.47 -31.44 14.07
N MET A 707 -3.39 -31.57 15.39
CA MET A 707 -3.92 -32.73 16.13
C MET A 707 -5.46 -32.75 16.23
N GLY A 708 -6.11 -31.60 16.01
CA GLY A 708 -7.53 -31.53 15.71
C GLY A 708 -7.89 -32.03 14.31
N GLY A 709 -6.89 -32.21 13.44
CA GLY A 709 -7.04 -32.53 12.03
C GLY A 709 -7.29 -31.30 11.15
N GLY A 710 -6.81 -30.13 11.58
CA GLY A 710 -6.99 -28.85 10.89
C GLY A 710 -5.84 -28.52 9.94
N SER A 711 -6.17 -27.88 8.83
CA SER A 711 -5.26 -27.42 7.78
C SER A 711 -4.62 -26.06 8.11
N LEU A 712 -3.53 -25.75 7.40
CA LEU A 712 -2.72 -24.54 7.60
C LEU A 712 -2.30 -24.33 9.06
N PRO A 713 -1.80 -25.36 9.76
CA PRO A 713 -1.32 -25.16 11.12
C PRO A 713 -0.11 -24.22 11.11
N ASN A 714 -0.05 -23.31 12.09
CA ASN A 714 1.09 -22.42 12.28
C ASN A 714 2.30 -23.20 12.84
N LEU A 715 3.00 -23.90 11.95
CA LEU A 715 4.21 -24.67 12.20
C LEU A 715 5.32 -24.19 11.26
N MET A 716 6.56 -24.14 11.77
CA MET A 716 7.72 -23.69 11.00
C MET A 716 7.97 -24.53 9.76
N SER A 717 7.93 -25.86 9.91
CA SER A 717 7.98 -26.83 8.82
C SER A 717 7.50 -28.19 9.33
N LEU A 718 7.41 -29.18 8.44
CA LEU A 718 7.28 -30.59 8.77
C LEU A 718 8.30 -31.37 7.93
N ALA A 719 8.89 -32.43 8.48
CA ALA A 719 9.70 -33.35 7.70
C ALA A 719 8.89 -33.92 6.52
N ASP A 720 9.49 -34.03 5.34
CA ASP A 720 8.82 -34.51 4.12
C ASP A 720 8.12 -35.85 4.33
N GLU A 721 8.83 -36.81 4.94
CA GLU A 721 8.30 -38.13 5.27
C GLU A 721 7.07 -38.07 6.19
N LEU A 722 7.13 -37.21 7.22
CA LEU A 722 6.00 -37.00 8.13
C LEU A 722 4.82 -36.31 7.41
N SER A 723 5.10 -35.34 6.55
CA SER A 723 4.08 -34.63 5.79
C SER A 723 3.32 -35.57 4.86
N THR A 724 3.98 -36.51 4.18
CA THR A 724 3.32 -37.47 3.28
C THR A 724 2.42 -38.45 4.02
N GLU A 725 2.75 -38.76 5.28
CA GLU A 725 1.95 -39.64 6.11
C GLU A 725 0.73 -38.92 6.70
N ILE A 726 0.91 -37.69 7.21
CA ILE A 726 -0.16 -36.89 7.83
C ILE A 726 -1.35 -36.68 6.88
N ILE A 727 -1.10 -36.50 5.57
CA ILE A 727 -2.18 -36.26 4.60
C ILE A 727 -3.14 -37.46 4.45
N GLN A 728 -2.72 -38.65 4.86
CA GLN A 728 -3.54 -39.87 4.94
C GLN A 728 -4.19 -40.05 6.31
N MET A 729 -3.84 -39.21 7.30
CA MET A 729 -4.32 -39.36 8.66
C MET A 729 -5.59 -38.58 8.96
N THR A 730 -6.36 -39.12 9.91
CA THR A 730 -7.52 -38.47 10.54
C THR A 730 -7.41 -38.56 12.06
N PRO A 731 -8.12 -37.71 12.83
CA PRO A 731 -8.13 -37.82 14.28
C PRO A 731 -8.59 -39.21 14.75
N ASP A 732 -7.73 -39.91 15.51
CA ASP A 732 -8.01 -41.25 16.00
C ASP A 732 -8.57 -41.20 17.44
N THR A 733 -9.71 -41.86 17.65
CA THR A 733 -10.37 -42.01 18.95
C THR A 733 -10.38 -43.47 19.45
N SER A 734 -9.84 -44.40 18.67
CA SER A 734 -9.74 -45.83 18.98
C SER A 734 -8.50 -46.18 19.80
N LEU A 735 -7.44 -45.37 19.73
CA LEU A 735 -6.23 -45.58 20.53
C LEU A 735 -6.50 -45.23 22.00
N SER A 736 -6.08 -46.10 22.93
CA SER A 736 -6.17 -45.81 24.36
C SER A 736 -5.12 -44.76 24.72
N LEU A 737 -5.57 -43.51 24.86
CA LEU A 737 -4.74 -42.35 25.10
C LEU A 737 -4.92 -41.86 26.54
N GLY A 738 -3.81 -41.48 27.17
CA GLY A 738 -3.80 -40.82 28.48
C GLY A 738 -4.38 -39.40 28.44
N HIS A 739 -4.58 -38.80 29.61
CA HIS A 739 -5.00 -37.40 29.71
C HIS A 739 -4.01 -36.48 28.97
N GLY A 740 -4.52 -35.54 28.18
CA GLY A 740 -3.70 -34.62 27.39
C GLY A 740 -3.00 -35.26 26.18
N GLN A 741 -3.33 -36.50 25.80
CA GLN A 741 -2.79 -37.11 24.60
C GLN A 741 -3.78 -37.10 23.44
N TYR A 742 -3.24 -36.91 22.24
CA TYR A 742 -3.99 -36.82 20.99
C TYR A 742 -3.28 -37.66 19.93
N ALA A 743 -4.04 -38.39 19.12
CA ALA A 743 -3.50 -39.12 17.99
C ALA A 743 -4.18 -38.74 16.68
N LEU A 744 -3.40 -38.73 15.61
CA LEU A 744 -3.86 -38.90 14.24
C LEU A 744 -3.43 -40.30 13.78
N SER A 745 -4.24 -40.96 12.96
CA SER A 745 -3.87 -42.24 12.35
C SER A 745 -4.36 -42.39 10.92
N ASN A 746 -3.67 -43.25 10.17
CA ASN A 746 -4.06 -43.68 8.82
C ASN A 746 -4.61 -45.12 8.83
N GLU A 747 -5.02 -45.63 7.68
CA GLU A 747 -5.54 -47.00 7.52
C GLU A 747 -4.51 -48.09 7.89
N THR A 748 -3.22 -47.83 7.63
CA THR A 748 -2.11 -48.71 8.02
C THR A 748 -1.81 -48.69 9.51
N LYS A 749 -2.60 -47.94 10.31
CA LYS A 749 -2.35 -47.73 11.74
C LYS A 749 -0.93 -47.22 12.02
N SER A 750 -0.41 -46.36 11.14
CA SER A 750 0.66 -45.45 11.52
C SER A 750 0.03 -44.27 12.27
N TYR A 751 0.74 -43.74 13.27
CA TYR A 751 0.21 -42.77 14.23
C TYR A 751 1.14 -41.56 14.36
N LEU A 752 0.55 -40.36 14.40
CA LEU A 752 1.19 -39.20 14.99
C LEU A 752 0.56 -38.95 16.36
N VAL A 753 1.35 -38.96 17.42
CA VAL A 753 0.87 -38.78 18.79
C VAL A 753 1.48 -37.53 19.40
N TYR A 754 0.64 -36.69 19.99
CA TYR A 754 1.02 -35.48 20.70
C TYR A 754 0.58 -35.59 22.17
N SER A 755 1.45 -35.24 23.10
CA SER A 755 1.14 -35.15 24.53
C SER A 755 1.25 -33.70 24.99
N SER A 756 0.14 -33.05 25.39
CA SER A 756 0.12 -31.64 25.80
C SER A 756 0.66 -31.37 27.19
N GLU A 757 0.73 -32.40 28.03
CA GLU A 757 1.37 -32.39 29.33
C GLU A 757 2.69 -33.18 29.22
N ARG A 758 3.73 -32.82 29.99
CA ARG A 758 4.99 -33.57 30.07
C ARG A 758 4.88 -34.58 31.22
N PRO A 759 4.60 -35.87 30.98
CA PRO A 759 4.45 -36.82 32.06
C PRO A 759 5.83 -37.37 32.44
N ASN A 760 6.01 -37.74 33.72
CA ASN A 760 7.29 -38.30 34.23
C ASN A 760 7.68 -39.64 33.55
N SER A 761 6.74 -40.29 32.88
CA SER A 761 6.91 -41.35 31.87
C SER A 761 5.54 -41.59 31.23
N THR A 762 5.44 -41.66 29.91
CA THR A 762 4.16 -41.97 29.25
C THR A 762 4.30 -43.23 28.42
N GLU A 763 3.41 -44.18 28.67
CA GLU A 763 3.33 -45.42 27.92
C GLU A 763 2.23 -45.27 26.87
N LEU A 764 2.59 -45.42 25.60
CA LEU A 764 1.67 -45.43 24.47
C LEU A 764 1.40 -46.88 24.08
N THR A 765 0.18 -47.37 24.31
CA THR A 765 -0.23 -48.72 23.93
C THR A 765 -0.65 -48.76 22.46
N LEU A 766 0.01 -49.60 21.67
CA LEU A 766 -0.26 -49.79 20.25
C LEU A 766 -1.08 -51.07 20.01
N PRO A 767 -1.82 -51.17 18.89
CA PRO A 767 -2.54 -52.39 18.55
C PRO A 767 -1.60 -53.61 18.42
N ALA A 768 -1.93 -54.69 19.14
CA ALA A 768 -1.19 -55.95 19.11
C ALA A 768 -1.18 -56.61 17.71
N MET A 769 -0.16 -57.44 17.46
CA MET A 769 0.08 -58.18 16.20
C MET A 769 0.56 -57.35 14.99
N ARG A 770 1.04 -56.12 15.21
CA ARG A 770 1.76 -55.34 14.18
C ARG A 770 3.16 -54.99 14.66
N ARG A 771 4.09 -54.86 13.72
CA ARG A 771 5.41 -54.30 14.00
C ARG A 771 5.35 -52.81 13.79
N TYR A 772 6.02 -52.07 14.65
CA TYR A 772 6.10 -50.63 14.56
C TYR A 772 7.55 -50.19 14.68
N GLU A 773 7.82 -49.03 14.12
CA GLU A 773 9.00 -48.26 14.42
C GLU A 773 8.59 -46.82 14.71
N PHE A 774 9.37 -46.11 15.51
CA PHE A 774 9.03 -44.73 15.89
C PHE A 774 10.22 -43.79 15.77
N SER A 775 9.91 -42.53 15.56
CA SER A 775 10.84 -41.41 15.65
C SER A 775 10.22 -40.27 16.47
N LEU A 776 11.08 -39.50 17.11
CA LEU A 776 10.71 -38.32 17.87
C LEU A 776 10.64 -37.12 16.93
N VAL A 777 9.63 -36.28 17.07
CA VAL A 777 9.47 -35.07 16.25
C VAL A 777 9.83 -33.85 17.09
N ASN A 778 10.74 -33.02 16.60
CA ASN A 778 11.04 -31.75 17.24
C ASN A 778 9.83 -30.81 17.11
N GLN A 779 9.26 -30.33 18.22
CA GLN A 779 8.06 -29.49 18.18
C GLN A 779 8.27 -28.13 17.52
N ILE A 780 9.49 -27.59 17.56
CA ILE A 780 9.81 -26.26 17.05
C ILE A 780 10.08 -26.34 15.55
N THR A 781 10.94 -27.28 15.15
CA THR A 781 11.36 -27.39 13.74
C THR A 781 10.45 -28.29 12.92
N GLY A 782 9.68 -29.19 13.54
CA GLY A 782 8.87 -30.21 12.88
C GLY A 782 9.67 -31.33 12.22
N GLN A 783 10.97 -31.41 12.49
CA GLN A 783 11.89 -32.40 11.91
C GLN A 783 12.00 -33.65 12.79
N LEU A 784 12.25 -34.81 12.16
CA LEU A 784 12.54 -36.07 12.85
C LEU A 784 13.91 -35.99 13.55
N GLN A 785 13.96 -36.27 14.85
CA GLN A 785 15.17 -36.13 15.66
C GLN A 785 16.06 -37.38 15.67
N LEU A 786 15.49 -38.55 15.36
CA LEU A 786 16.19 -39.83 15.42
C LEU A 786 15.85 -40.67 14.18
N PRO A 787 16.76 -41.55 13.73
CA PRO A 787 16.37 -42.63 12.83
C PRO A 787 15.32 -43.49 13.52
N PHE A 788 14.40 -44.06 12.73
CA PHE A 788 13.32 -44.90 13.25
C PHE A 788 13.88 -46.05 14.08
N ARG A 789 13.29 -46.26 15.26
CA ARG A 789 13.65 -47.34 16.19
C ARG A 789 12.54 -48.37 16.23
N PRO A 790 12.84 -49.68 16.14
CA PRO A 790 11.82 -50.72 16.24
C PRO A 790 11.18 -50.71 17.63
N VAL A 791 9.89 -51.00 17.66
CA VAL A 791 9.12 -51.18 18.89
C VAL A 791 9.09 -52.67 19.22
N ASN A 792 9.71 -53.05 20.34
CA ASN A 792 9.89 -54.46 20.73
C ASN A 792 8.68 -55.05 21.51
N HIS A 793 7.70 -54.22 21.86
CA HIS A 793 6.53 -54.57 22.67
C HIS A 793 5.27 -53.87 22.15
N ASP A 794 4.08 -54.25 22.63
CA ASP A 794 2.82 -53.55 22.29
C ASP A 794 2.71 -52.16 22.95
N SER A 795 3.78 -51.65 23.55
CA SER A 795 3.85 -50.32 24.14
C SER A 795 5.17 -49.60 23.86
N ILE A 796 5.11 -48.27 23.72
CA ILE A 796 6.27 -47.38 23.61
C ILE A 796 6.34 -46.51 24.87
N THR A 797 7.50 -46.52 25.55
CA THR A 797 7.80 -45.52 26.58
C THR A 797 8.37 -44.26 25.92
N LEU A 798 7.64 -43.14 26.02
CA LEU A 798 8.06 -41.87 25.47
C LEU A 798 9.15 -41.22 26.36
N PRO A 799 10.24 -40.66 25.79
CA PRO A 799 11.22 -39.90 26.56
C PRO A 799 10.59 -38.69 27.23
N THR A 800 11.00 -38.37 28.46
CA THR A 800 10.44 -37.28 29.28
C THR A 800 10.52 -35.88 28.67
N GLU A 801 11.41 -35.68 27.70
CA GLU A 801 11.60 -34.41 27.01
C GLU A 801 10.82 -34.30 25.68
N THR A 802 10.24 -35.41 25.21
CA THR A 802 9.55 -35.44 23.91
C THR A 802 8.06 -35.58 24.08
N THR A 803 7.37 -34.86 23.22
CA THR A 803 6.01 -34.41 23.41
C THR A 803 5.24 -34.60 22.09
N VAL A 804 5.95 -34.97 21.00
CA VAL A 804 5.42 -35.46 19.72
C VAL A 804 6.22 -36.68 19.24
N VAL A 805 5.51 -37.74 18.89
CA VAL A 805 6.10 -38.99 18.37
C VAL A 805 5.37 -39.43 17.11
N PHE A 806 6.15 -39.77 16.09
CA PHE A 806 5.66 -40.39 14.88
C PHE A 806 5.96 -41.89 14.91
N VAL A 807 4.91 -42.71 14.83
CA VAL A 807 4.97 -44.17 14.85
C VAL A 807 4.53 -44.68 13.48
N ARG A 808 5.39 -45.42 12.79
CA ARG A 808 5.10 -46.06 11.51
C ARG A 808 4.85 -47.55 11.72
N ALA A 809 3.76 -48.06 11.17
CA ALA A 809 3.55 -49.50 11.06
C ALA A 809 4.44 -50.06 9.94
N ILE A 810 5.07 -51.20 10.19
CA ILE A 810 5.94 -51.91 9.23
C ILE A 810 5.44 -53.34 9.05
N ASP A 811 5.65 -53.88 7.85
CA ASP A 811 5.20 -55.21 7.44
C ASP A 811 5.93 -56.37 8.16
#